data_AF-A0A2E8XHT5-F1
#
_entry.id   AF-A0A2E8XHT5-F1
#
_cell.length_a   1.000
_cell.length_b   1.000
_cell.length_c   1.000
_cell.angle_alpha   90.00
_cell.angle_beta   90.00
_cell.angle_gamma   90.00
#
_symmetry.space_group_name_H-M   'P 1'
#
loop_
_entity.id
_entity.type
_entity.pdbx_description
1 polymer ?
#
loop_
_entity_poly.entity_id
_entity_poly.type
_entity_poly.pdbx_seq_one_letter_code
_entity_poly.pdbx_strand_id
1 'polypeptide(L)'
;MSESIMAKDTFLDMKIYCSIIIPTKDRYSYLKQCIESIESSNKSEYLEIIIVDNQSIEKETLDYLEALKQRENIQVLSWSKPFNYSAINNYAAKKARSEILCFANNDVEISDKNWLTKMMPLVRREDVGAVGCILLYPNSRIQHAGIALEESSIAKHIALNEDSDYLEKNNILGPFPVDCATAAFLLIERNIFLKLGGFNENYLSVAYNDVDLCLRMSEKGLVTLIEPSVKLLHHESITRGSDDLPSNRTRAVNEFNYIKYRWRHRLVGKRYNRGIPVNTVNLLKESHGELDKLIELAADSLYKEHQIEGKYFLSAPTPTQERYQTHAENSHLSNWELKYSQLFLQYSELEAHTNRLENAHLLIERSLFWKITWPLRVLRDSFQVVLSLFKTTETRHSNQETKTENLVEDNSEEKEGVNIKEQYDGLAESNLSNFFNTKKTIHFPYSDEPTVSIILVFYNQAHLSLLCLESIAKNADVSYEVIIVDNNSNDSTIELLKALENAIIIKNEENLGFVKAVNLAARQARGRYFLLLNNDATLEPDALSKGTAVFKTQKKVGAVGGKIKLLDGSLQEAGSIIWDDGTCTGYGRNGNPDLPEFNFMRDVDYCSGAFLLTSNEMFHKLNGLDENFSPAYYEETDFCVRIKKRGFRVIYEPNVQIIHYEFASTGGLQKAKLLQAKHQKDFCSKHIAYLKTQYRNISRNIDHARFATQYPNVLIIDDRVPHPDLGAGYPRCTDILVELSKMPINVTFYPLL
;
A
#
# COMPACT_ATOMS: atom_id res chain seq x y z
N MET A 1 27.68 -49.13 41.08
CA MET A 1 26.43 -49.19 40.31
C MET A 1 26.24 -47.85 39.61
N SER A 2 26.66 -47.74 38.35
CA SER A 2 26.13 -46.78 37.34
C SER A 2 26.99 -46.88 36.07
N GLU A 3 27.01 -48.07 35.47
CA GLU A 3 27.36 -48.33 34.07
C GLU A 3 26.25 -49.24 33.57
N SER A 4 25.37 -48.71 32.71
CA SER A 4 24.11 -49.26 32.17
C SER A 4 23.13 -48.09 32.22
N ILE A 5 23.01 -47.26 31.18
CA ILE A 5 22.29 -47.57 29.94
C ILE A 5 23.04 -46.92 28.76
N MET A 6 23.95 -47.67 28.15
CA MET A 6 24.32 -47.52 26.73
C MET A 6 23.82 -48.78 26.04
N ALA A 7 22.71 -48.67 25.34
CA ALA A 7 22.09 -49.70 24.52
C ALA A 7 21.06 -48.99 23.62
N LYS A 8 21.07 -49.03 22.29
CA LYS A 8 21.83 -49.81 21.32
C LYS A 8 21.89 -48.96 20.04
N ASP A 9 23.10 -48.70 19.56
CA ASP A 9 23.34 -48.52 18.14
C ASP A 9 22.81 -49.76 17.41
N THR A 10 21.71 -49.57 16.68
CA THR A 10 21.28 -50.50 15.63
C THR A 10 21.27 -49.70 14.34
N PHE A 11 22.46 -49.25 13.95
CA PHE A 11 22.74 -48.62 12.67
C PHE A 11 23.30 -49.67 11.72
N LEU A 12 22.42 -50.38 11.04
CA LEU A 12 22.72 -51.17 9.84
C LEU A 12 21.42 -51.31 9.06
N ASP A 13 21.16 -50.31 8.22
CA ASP A 13 20.70 -50.47 6.82
C ASP A 13 20.31 -49.07 6.29
N MET A 14 21.15 -48.53 5.40
CA MET A 14 21.00 -47.29 4.60
C MET A 14 19.96 -46.28 5.10
N LYS A 15 20.30 -45.41 6.07
CA LYS A 15 19.35 -44.39 6.54
C LYS A 15 19.76 -42.99 6.09
N ILE A 16 19.46 -42.67 4.82
CA ILE A 16 19.37 -41.28 4.36
C ILE A 16 18.38 -40.57 5.29
N TYR A 17 18.82 -39.50 5.97
CA TYR A 17 18.00 -38.76 6.92
C TYR A 17 17.18 -37.65 6.28
N CYS A 18 17.60 -37.11 5.14
CA CYS A 18 16.91 -36.03 4.46
C CYS A 18 17.16 -36.09 2.95
N SER A 19 16.10 -35.97 2.16
CA SER A 19 16.19 -35.82 0.71
C SER A 19 16.01 -34.35 0.36
N ILE A 20 17.08 -33.71 -0.11
CA ILE A 20 17.11 -32.31 -0.52
C ILE A 20 16.71 -32.23 -1.99
N ILE A 21 15.66 -31.48 -2.31
CA ILE A 21 15.13 -31.34 -3.67
C ILE A 21 15.53 -29.96 -4.19
N ILE A 22 16.22 -29.94 -5.34
CA ILE A 22 16.78 -28.73 -5.94
C ILE A 22 16.34 -28.64 -7.42
N PRO A 23 15.23 -27.94 -7.70
CA PRO A 23 14.86 -27.57 -9.07
C PRO A 23 15.95 -26.66 -9.66
N THR A 24 16.44 -26.98 -10.86
CA THR A 24 17.53 -26.24 -11.49
C THR A 24 17.24 -25.95 -12.95
N LYS A 25 17.65 -24.77 -13.40
CA LYS A 25 17.80 -24.42 -14.81
C LYS A 25 19.00 -23.49 -14.95
N ASP A 26 20.00 -23.94 -15.70
CA ASP A 26 21.24 -23.19 -15.97
C ASP A 26 21.96 -22.75 -14.67
N ARG A 27 22.90 -21.79 -14.79
CA ARG A 27 23.59 -21.13 -13.67
C ARG A 27 24.49 -22.06 -12.86
N TYR A 28 25.39 -22.72 -13.58
CA TYR A 28 26.43 -23.61 -13.05
C TYR A 28 27.07 -23.11 -11.74
N SER A 29 27.47 -21.84 -11.66
CA SER A 29 28.18 -21.29 -10.49
C SER A 29 27.38 -21.40 -9.19
N TYR A 30 26.09 -21.08 -9.25
CA TYR A 30 25.21 -21.13 -8.07
C TYR A 30 24.86 -22.58 -7.71
N LEU A 31 24.50 -23.39 -8.71
CA LEU A 31 24.23 -24.80 -8.46
C LEU A 31 25.45 -25.48 -7.83
N LYS A 32 26.65 -25.23 -8.35
CA LYS A 32 27.88 -25.78 -7.80
C LYS A 32 28.10 -25.34 -6.34
N GLN A 33 27.99 -24.05 -6.06
CA GLN A 33 28.16 -23.54 -4.70
C GLN A 33 27.12 -24.11 -3.72
N CYS A 34 25.87 -24.24 -4.16
CA CYS A 34 24.80 -24.86 -3.38
C CYS A 34 25.15 -26.31 -3.02
N ILE A 35 25.48 -27.13 -4.02
CA ILE A 35 25.85 -28.55 -3.83
C ILE A 35 27.09 -28.69 -2.94
N GLU A 36 28.15 -27.94 -3.22
CA GLU A 36 29.39 -27.99 -2.43
C GLU A 36 29.15 -27.55 -0.98
N SER A 37 28.29 -26.56 -0.73
CA SER A 37 27.93 -26.14 0.63
C SER A 37 27.18 -27.23 1.39
N ILE A 38 26.25 -27.94 0.72
CA ILE A 38 25.52 -29.09 1.29
C ILE A 38 26.50 -30.22 1.64
N GLU A 39 27.40 -30.57 0.72
CA GLU A 39 28.37 -31.64 0.93
C GLU A 39 29.38 -31.31 2.03
N SER A 40 29.68 -30.03 2.23
CA SER A 40 30.57 -29.55 3.30
C SER A 40 29.92 -29.51 4.70
N SER A 41 28.60 -29.73 4.78
CA SER A 41 27.87 -29.75 6.05
C SER A 41 28.12 -31.04 6.84
N ASN A 42 27.93 -30.98 8.17
CA ASN A 42 28.05 -32.17 8.99
C ASN A 42 26.92 -33.14 8.65
N LYS A 43 27.23 -34.45 8.60
CA LYS A 43 26.30 -35.52 8.25
C LYS A 43 25.88 -35.53 6.78
N SER A 44 26.72 -35.01 5.87
CA SER A 44 26.43 -35.02 4.42
C SER A 44 26.31 -36.43 3.85
N GLU A 45 26.94 -37.43 4.46
CA GLU A 45 26.79 -38.86 4.15
C GLU A 45 25.37 -39.40 4.39
N TYR A 46 24.53 -38.67 5.13
CA TYR A 46 23.14 -39.00 5.38
C TYR A 46 22.16 -38.16 4.54
N LEU A 47 22.66 -37.38 3.59
CA LEU A 47 21.85 -36.56 2.70
C LEU A 47 21.73 -37.21 1.33
N GLU A 48 20.52 -37.19 0.78
CA GLU A 48 20.28 -37.42 -0.64
C GLU A 48 20.00 -36.08 -1.30
N ILE A 49 20.61 -35.82 -2.45
CA ILE A 49 20.33 -34.61 -3.23
C ILE A 49 19.63 -35.03 -4.52
N ILE A 50 18.44 -34.49 -4.76
CA ILE A 50 17.64 -34.71 -5.97
C ILE A 50 17.61 -33.41 -6.74
N ILE A 51 18.39 -33.34 -7.81
CA ILE A 51 18.41 -32.20 -8.72
C ILE A 51 17.40 -32.46 -9.81
N VAL A 52 16.49 -31.53 -10.05
CA VAL A 52 15.56 -31.62 -11.19
C VAL A 52 15.91 -30.57 -12.23
N ASP A 53 16.56 -31.01 -13.29
CA ASP A 53 16.91 -30.17 -14.43
C ASP A 53 15.66 -29.86 -15.26
N ASN A 54 15.31 -28.58 -15.34
CA ASN A 54 14.25 -28.08 -16.21
C ASN A 54 14.82 -27.46 -17.49
N GLN A 55 15.37 -28.32 -18.34
CA GLN A 55 15.83 -27.96 -19.69
C GLN A 55 16.93 -26.90 -19.66
N SER A 56 18.00 -27.16 -18.89
CA SER A 56 19.22 -26.35 -18.97
C SER A 56 19.81 -26.41 -20.39
N ILE A 57 20.38 -25.28 -20.83
CA ILE A 57 21.00 -25.11 -22.14
C ILE A 57 22.48 -24.71 -22.05
N GLU A 58 22.91 -24.15 -20.91
CA GLU A 58 24.30 -23.81 -20.66
C GLU A 58 25.15 -25.08 -20.65
N LYS A 59 26.18 -25.10 -21.50
CA LYS A 59 27.06 -26.26 -21.64
C LYS A 59 27.73 -26.61 -20.32
N GLU A 60 28.19 -25.61 -19.57
CA GLU A 60 28.83 -25.76 -18.27
C GLU A 60 27.89 -26.40 -17.24
N THR A 61 26.61 -26.03 -17.28
CA THR A 61 25.58 -26.61 -16.40
C THR A 61 25.31 -28.06 -16.78
N LEU A 62 25.17 -28.36 -18.08
CA LEU A 62 24.96 -29.72 -18.57
C LEU A 62 26.15 -30.64 -18.25
N ASP A 63 27.37 -30.18 -18.52
CA ASP A 63 28.61 -30.90 -18.21
C ASP A 63 28.72 -31.19 -16.71
N TYR A 64 28.32 -30.23 -15.86
CA TYR A 64 28.30 -30.42 -14.42
C TYR A 64 27.22 -31.39 -13.95
N LEU A 65 26.00 -31.30 -14.49
CA LEU A 65 24.92 -32.25 -14.18
C LEU A 65 25.30 -33.68 -14.55
N GLU A 66 25.97 -33.89 -15.69
CA GLU A 66 26.51 -35.21 -16.06
C GLU A 66 27.59 -35.69 -15.09
N ALA A 67 28.47 -34.80 -14.62
CA ALA A 67 29.45 -35.13 -13.60
C ALA A 67 28.81 -35.51 -12.26
N LEU A 68 27.72 -34.84 -11.87
CA LEU A 68 26.99 -35.11 -10.63
C LEU A 68 26.26 -36.46 -10.64
N LYS A 69 25.83 -36.96 -11.80
CA LYS A 69 25.21 -38.30 -11.92
C LYS A 69 26.13 -39.44 -11.48
N GLN A 70 27.44 -39.23 -11.47
CA GLN A 70 28.43 -40.23 -11.03
C GLN A 70 28.53 -40.32 -9.50
N ARG A 71 27.88 -39.43 -8.74
CA ARG A 71 27.93 -39.42 -7.27
C ARG A 71 26.78 -40.25 -6.69
N GLU A 72 27.09 -41.14 -5.74
CA GLU A 72 26.12 -42.11 -5.20
C GLU A 72 24.95 -41.48 -4.42
N ASN A 73 25.17 -40.30 -3.84
CA ASN A 73 24.20 -39.56 -3.04
C ASN A 73 23.41 -38.49 -3.84
N ILE A 74 23.65 -38.36 -5.15
CA ILE A 74 23.00 -37.36 -6.00
C ILE A 74 22.20 -38.03 -7.12
N GLN A 75 20.93 -37.65 -7.24
CA GLN A 75 20.06 -38.06 -8.32
C GLN A 75 19.75 -36.84 -9.20
N VAL A 76 20.12 -36.91 -10.48
CA VAL A 76 19.73 -35.90 -11.47
C VAL A 76 18.54 -36.39 -12.28
N LEU A 77 17.43 -35.67 -12.20
CA LEU A 77 16.18 -35.93 -12.90
C LEU A 77 15.96 -34.90 -14.00
N SER A 78 15.36 -35.31 -15.12
CA SER A 78 14.98 -34.38 -16.18
C SER A 78 13.49 -34.04 -16.12
N TRP A 79 13.16 -32.77 -16.34
CA TRP A 79 11.80 -32.25 -16.46
C TRP A 79 11.61 -31.54 -17.80
N SER A 80 11.03 -32.27 -18.76
CA SER A 80 10.80 -31.83 -20.14
C SER A 80 9.51 -31.03 -20.35
N LYS A 81 8.81 -30.65 -19.27
CA LYS A 81 7.60 -29.80 -19.33
C LYS A 81 7.96 -28.33 -19.05
N PRO A 82 7.04 -27.38 -19.30
CA PRO A 82 7.20 -26.00 -18.85
C PRO A 82 7.49 -25.92 -17.36
N PHE A 83 8.16 -24.84 -16.95
CA PHE A 83 8.52 -24.60 -15.55
C PHE A 83 7.25 -24.49 -14.70
N ASN A 84 7.17 -25.35 -13.68
CA ASN A 84 6.15 -25.30 -12.65
C ASN A 84 6.85 -25.81 -11.37
N TYR A 85 7.24 -24.88 -10.51
CA TYR A 85 7.99 -25.15 -9.28
C TYR A 85 7.26 -26.18 -8.42
N SER A 86 5.95 -26.01 -8.26
CA SER A 86 5.11 -26.95 -7.49
C SER A 86 5.13 -28.35 -8.09
N ALA A 87 4.93 -28.48 -9.41
CA ALA A 87 4.92 -29.77 -10.09
C ALA A 87 6.29 -30.46 -10.06
N ILE A 88 7.37 -29.70 -10.23
CA ILE A 88 8.75 -30.20 -10.20
C ILE A 88 9.07 -30.75 -8.81
N ASN A 89 8.76 -29.99 -7.76
CA ASN A 89 8.97 -30.42 -6.38
C ASN A 89 8.08 -31.61 -6.01
N ASN A 90 6.80 -31.61 -6.41
CA ASN A 90 5.89 -32.75 -6.23
C ASN A 90 6.41 -34.02 -6.91
N TYR A 91 6.97 -33.88 -8.12
CA TYR A 91 7.55 -34.99 -8.86
C TYR A 91 8.79 -35.57 -8.17
N ALA A 92 9.70 -34.72 -7.70
CA ALA A 92 10.88 -35.14 -6.95
C ALA A 92 10.53 -35.74 -5.57
N ALA A 93 9.59 -35.14 -4.84
CA ALA A 93 9.14 -35.62 -3.53
C ALA A 93 8.61 -37.07 -3.57
N LYS A 94 7.99 -37.46 -4.68
CA LYS A 94 7.53 -38.85 -4.90
C LYS A 94 8.71 -39.82 -5.04
N LYS A 95 9.84 -39.35 -5.58
CA LYS A 95 11.06 -40.14 -5.84
C LYS A 95 12.08 -40.12 -4.70
N ALA A 96 11.91 -39.22 -3.73
CA ALA A 96 12.72 -39.14 -2.53
C ALA A 96 12.71 -40.43 -1.72
N ARG A 97 13.90 -40.83 -1.23
CA ARG A 97 14.09 -42.02 -0.40
C ARG A 97 13.86 -41.76 1.10
N SER A 98 14.07 -40.54 1.56
CA SER A 98 13.93 -40.18 2.98
C SER A 98 12.47 -39.91 3.39
N GLU A 99 12.20 -40.12 4.68
CA GLU A 99 10.97 -39.68 5.35
C GLU A 99 10.91 -38.16 5.54
N ILE A 100 12.06 -37.47 5.49
CA ILE A 100 12.15 -36.01 5.60
C ILE A 100 12.56 -35.43 4.25
N LEU A 101 11.78 -34.46 3.79
CA LEU A 101 12.09 -33.66 2.60
C LEU A 101 12.67 -32.31 3.03
N CYS A 102 13.64 -31.83 2.27
CA CYS A 102 14.10 -30.46 2.33
C CYS A 102 13.94 -29.85 0.93
N PHE A 103 13.08 -28.87 0.77
CA PHE A 103 13.03 -28.08 -0.45
C PHE A 103 14.11 -27.01 -0.38
N ALA A 104 14.94 -26.89 -1.43
CA ALA A 104 15.98 -25.88 -1.50
C ALA A 104 16.08 -25.31 -2.92
N ASN A 105 16.27 -24.00 -3.03
CA ASN A 105 16.61 -23.41 -4.33
C ASN A 105 18.08 -23.67 -4.66
N ASN A 106 18.42 -23.64 -5.96
CA ASN A 106 19.78 -23.89 -6.46
C ASN A 106 20.78 -22.77 -6.14
N ASP A 107 20.34 -21.67 -5.56
CA ASP A 107 21.11 -20.49 -5.16
C ASP A 107 21.15 -20.27 -3.63
N VAL A 108 20.80 -21.30 -2.85
CA VAL A 108 21.01 -21.33 -1.40
C VAL A 108 22.37 -21.91 -1.07
N GLU A 109 23.11 -21.22 -0.20
CA GLU A 109 24.39 -21.64 0.34
C GLU A 109 24.26 -21.91 1.85
N ILE A 110 24.60 -23.13 2.24
CA ILE A 110 24.55 -23.57 3.64
C ILE A 110 25.81 -23.14 4.37
N SER A 111 25.71 -22.04 5.13
CA SER A 111 26.83 -21.53 5.94
C SER A 111 26.93 -22.19 7.32
N ASP A 112 25.82 -22.68 7.88
CA ASP A 112 25.80 -23.42 9.15
C ASP A 112 25.99 -24.92 8.93
N LYS A 113 27.19 -25.45 9.23
CA LYS A 113 27.50 -26.87 9.09
C LYS A 113 26.63 -27.79 9.96
N ASN A 114 26.01 -27.29 11.02
CA ASN A 114 25.19 -28.07 11.94
C ASN A 114 23.68 -27.91 11.72
N TRP A 115 23.28 -27.26 10.61
CA TRP A 115 21.87 -26.95 10.30
C TRP A 115 20.93 -28.15 10.50
N LEU A 116 21.29 -29.33 9.98
CA LEU A 116 20.45 -30.52 10.04
C LEU A 116 20.29 -31.02 11.48
N THR A 117 21.36 -30.93 12.29
CA THR A 117 21.31 -31.37 13.70
C THR A 117 20.42 -30.44 14.54
N LYS A 118 20.32 -29.16 14.18
CA LYS A 118 19.46 -28.18 14.86
C LYS A 118 17.99 -28.32 14.43
N MET A 119 17.71 -28.54 13.14
CA MET A 119 16.33 -28.57 12.62
C MET A 119 15.67 -29.95 12.70
N MET A 120 16.43 -31.04 12.65
CA MET A 120 15.88 -32.42 12.65
C MET A 120 15.05 -32.76 13.89
N PRO A 121 15.41 -32.37 15.12
CA PRO A 121 14.56 -32.60 16.30
C PRO A 121 13.21 -31.87 16.22
N LEU A 122 13.16 -30.72 15.54
CA LEU A 122 11.95 -29.92 15.41
C LEU A 122 10.97 -30.53 14.41
N VAL A 123 11.46 -30.95 13.23
CA VAL A 123 10.59 -31.50 12.17
C VAL A 123 9.98 -32.85 12.55
N ARG A 124 10.60 -33.58 13.48
CA ARG A 124 10.10 -34.87 14.00
C ARG A 124 9.11 -34.73 15.15
N ARG A 125 8.76 -33.51 15.57
CA ARG A 125 7.73 -33.31 16.60
C ARG A 125 6.35 -33.53 16.00
N GLU A 126 5.50 -34.27 16.70
CA GLU A 126 4.15 -34.60 16.25
C GLU A 126 3.24 -33.37 16.03
N ASP A 127 3.53 -32.25 16.73
CA ASP A 127 2.79 -31.00 16.61
C ASP A 127 3.34 -30.05 15.52
N VAL A 128 4.45 -30.42 14.88
CA VAL A 128 5.15 -29.59 13.89
C VAL A 128 4.94 -30.18 12.51
N GLY A 129 4.46 -29.34 11.60
CA GLY A 129 4.26 -29.74 10.22
C GLY A 129 5.41 -29.34 9.29
N ALA A 130 6.09 -28.21 9.55
CA ALA A 130 7.27 -27.80 8.81
C ALA A 130 8.21 -26.92 9.63
N VAL A 131 9.48 -26.91 9.24
CA VAL A 131 10.55 -26.16 9.90
C VAL A 131 11.34 -25.38 8.85
N GLY A 132 11.37 -24.06 8.99
CA GLY A 132 12.24 -23.16 8.24
C GLY A 132 13.41 -22.66 9.07
N CYS A 133 14.26 -21.86 8.44
CA CYS A 133 15.43 -21.24 9.04
C CYS A 133 15.50 -19.75 8.65
N ILE A 134 16.53 -19.05 9.11
CA ILE A 134 16.79 -17.68 8.68
C ILE A 134 17.54 -17.70 7.36
N LEU A 135 16.99 -17.02 6.35
CA LEU A 135 17.70 -16.76 5.11
C LEU A 135 18.24 -15.34 5.14
N LEU A 136 19.53 -15.20 4.84
CA LEU A 136 20.23 -13.94 4.78
C LEU A 136 20.58 -13.61 3.32
N TYR A 137 20.50 -12.33 3.00
CA TYR A 137 21.14 -11.78 1.82
C TYR A 137 22.66 -11.88 1.94
N PRO A 138 23.41 -11.83 0.81
CA PRO A 138 24.88 -11.76 0.83
C PRO A 138 25.43 -10.57 1.64
N ASN A 139 24.64 -9.51 1.84
CA ASN A 139 24.98 -8.36 2.67
C ASN A 139 24.72 -8.57 4.18
N SER A 140 24.42 -9.80 4.61
CA SER A 140 24.13 -10.18 6.01
C SER A 140 22.86 -9.57 6.61
N ARG A 141 21.93 -9.05 5.78
CA ARG A 141 20.58 -8.68 6.21
C ARG A 141 19.62 -9.84 6.09
N ILE A 142 18.61 -9.88 6.95
CA ILE A 142 17.57 -10.90 6.94
C ILE A 142 16.69 -10.73 5.70
N GLN A 143 16.54 -11.80 4.93
CA GLN A 143 15.59 -11.93 3.83
C GLN A 143 14.33 -12.70 4.27
N HIS A 144 14.50 -13.69 5.14
CA HIS A 144 13.39 -14.48 5.65
C HIS A 144 13.65 -14.90 7.09
N ALA A 145 12.69 -14.64 7.97
CA ALA A 145 12.62 -15.18 9.33
C ALA A 145 11.23 -15.80 9.61
N GLY A 146 10.61 -16.38 8.57
CA GLY A 146 9.21 -16.77 8.55
C GLY A 146 8.32 -15.74 7.85
N ILE A 147 7.07 -16.13 7.62
CA ILE A 147 6.04 -15.34 6.97
C ILE A 147 4.87 -15.19 7.94
N ALA A 148 4.37 -13.98 8.05
CA ALA A 148 3.12 -13.66 8.74
C ALA A 148 2.05 -13.24 7.71
N LEU A 149 0.81 -13.69 7.91
CA LEU A 149 -0.29 -13.27 7.05
C LEU A 149 -0.79 -11.87 7.42
N GLU A 150 -1.08 -11.05 6.41
CA GLU A 150 -1.64 -9.70 6.57
C GLU A 150 -2.63 -9.42 5.43
N GLU A 151 -3.71 -8.70 5.71
CA GLU A 151 -4.80 -8.46 4.74
C GLU A 151 -4.32 -7.69 3.49
N SER A 152 -3.35 -6.79 3.65
CA SER A 152 -2.85 -5.91 2.60
C SER A 152 -1.86 -6.60 1.64
N SER A 153 -0.99 -7.47 2.15
CA SER A 153 0.10 -8.10 1.40
C SER A 153 -0.03 -9.61 1.25
N ILE A 154 -1.09 -10.20 1.81
CA ILE A 154 -1.35 -11.64 1.97
C ILE A 154 -0.30 -12.32 2.85
N ALA A 155 0.99 -12.23 2.50
CA ALA A 155 2.11 -12.90 3.13
C ALA A 155 3.33 -11.95 3.21
N LYS A 156 3.74 -11.58 4.42
CA LYS A 156 4.88 -10.70 4.68
C LYS A 156 6.01 -11.44 5.37
N HIS A 157 7.23 -11.30 4.85
CA HIS A 157 8.44 -11.84 5.47
C HIS A 157 8.75 -11.11 6.79
N ILE A 158 8.91 -11.86 7.87
CA ILE A 158 9.28 -11.36 9.19
C ILE A 158 10.74 -10.88 9.18
N ALA A 159 10.99 -9.73 9.82
CA ALA A 159 12.32 -9.10 9.93
C ALA A 159 13.00 -8.81 8.58
N LEU A 160 12.23 -8.63 7.51
CA LEU A 160 12.77 -8.34 6.18
C LEU A 160 13.67 -7.09 6.20
N ASN A 161 14.86 -7.20 5.60
CA ASN A 161 15.91 -6.17 5.54
C ASN A 161 16.52 -5.76 6.89
N GLU A 162 16.17 -6.39 8.00
CA GLU A 162 16.80 -6.14 9.30
C GLU A 162 18.21 -6.76 9.38
N ASP A 163 19.00 -6.36 10.37
CA ASP A 163 20.33 -6.94 10.60
C ASP A 163 20.23 -8.40 11.07
N SER A 164 21.24 -9.23 10.77
CA SER A 164 21.25 -10.67 11.12
C SER A 164 21.13 -11.01 12.61
N ASP A 165 21.31 -10.04 13.51
CA ASP A 165 21.16 -10.16 14.97
C ASP A 165 19.84 -9.57 15.49
N TYR A 166 18.94 -9.12 14.61
CA TYR A 166 17.66 -8.51 14.97
C TYR A 166 16.81 -9.39 15.91
N LEU A 167 16.69 -10.68 15.61
CA LEU A 167 15.91 -11.61 16.44
C LEU A 167 16.53 -11.77 17.83
N GLU A 168 17.86 -11.84 17.91
CA GLU A 168 18.60 -11.94 19.17
C GLU A 168 18.42 -10.66 20.01
N LYS A 169 18.51 -9.48 19.38
CA LYS A 169 18.22 -8.17 20.00
C LYS A 169 16.80 -8.07 20.56
N ASN A 170 15.86 -8.78 19.96
CA ASN A 170 14.46 -8.83 20.39
C ASN A 170 14.15 -10.06 21.28
N ASN A 171 15.18 -10.70 21.85
CA ASN A 171 15.06 -11.86 22.75
C ASN A 171 14.36 -13.10 22.14
N ILE A 172 14.39 -13.24 20.81
CA ILE A 172 13.91 -14.45 20.11
C ILE A 172 15.11 -15.36 19.87
N LEU A 173 15.44 -16.17 20.88
CA LEU A 173 16.65 -17.01 20.90
C LEU A 173 16.40 -18.48 20.55
N GLY A 174 15.13 -18.93 20.57
CA GLY A 174 14.75 -20.32 20.31
C GLY A 174 13.66 -20.44 19.24
N PRO A 175 13.31 -21.67 18.83
CA PRO A 175 12.34 -21.91 17.78
C PRO A 175 11.00 -21.24 18.07
N PHE A 176 10.48 -20.50 17.09
CA PHE A 176 9.25 -19.74 17.24
C PHE A 176 8.24 -20.05 16.13
N PRO A 177 6.92 -19.94 16.41
CA PRO A 177 5.91 -20.28 15.43
C PRO A 177 5.61 -19.12 14.48
N VAL A 178 5.29 -19.47 13.25
CA VAL A 178 4.96 -18.54 12.15
C VAL A 178 3.78 -19.09 11.34
N ASP A 179 3.15 -18.25 10.52
CA ASP A 179 2.07 -18.69 9.63
C ASP A 179 2.62 -19.55 8.48
N CYS A 180 3.82 -19.22 7.98
CA CYS A 180 4.48 -19.95 6.90
C CYS A 180 6.01 -19.82 6.96
N ALA A 181 6.71 -20.82 6.42
CA ALA A 181 8.15 -20.77 6.12
C ALA A 181 8.33 -21.02 4.62
N THR A 182 9.30 -20.33 4.00
CA THR A 182 9.43 -20.35 2.54
C THR A 182 9.99 -21.66 2.01
N ALA A 183 9.51 -22.13 0.85
CA ALA A 183 10.05 -23.31 0.17
C ALA A 183 11.46 -23.10 -0.41
N ALA A 184 12.02 -21.89 -0.37
CA ALA A 184 13.43 -21.67 -0.71
C ALA A 184 14.38 -22.46 0.21
N PHE A 185 13.99 -22.68 1.47
CA PHE A 185 14.60 -23.69 2.34
C PHE A 185 13.59 -24.17 3.41
N LEU A 186 12.96 -25.33 3.19
CA LEU A 186 11.87 -25.84 4.04
C LEU A 186 12.00 -27.33 4.33
N LEU A 187 11.99 -27.70 5.61
CA LEU A 187 11.96 -29.10 6.05
C LEU A 187 10.53 -29.53 6.39
N ILE A 188 10.13 -30.70 5.89
CA ILE A 188 8.81 -31.28 6.12
C ILE A 188 8.86 -32.80 6.09
N GLU A 189 8.02 -33.48 6.87
CA GLU A 189 7.83 -34.91 6.73
C GLU A 189 7.16 -35.25 5.40
N ARG A 190 7.76 -36.17 4.64
CA ARG A 190 7.27 -36.65 3.35
C ARG A 190 5.82 -37.14 3.43
N ASN A 191 5.46 -37.82 4.51
CA ASN A 191 4.09 -38.33 4.70
C ASN A 191 3.07 -37.18 4.85
N ILE A 192 3.40 -36.14 5.61
CA ILE A 192 2.56 -34.94 5.76
C ILE A 192 2.40 -34.26 4.39
N PHE A 193 3.52 -34.03 3.70
CA PHE A 193 3.53 -33.41 2.37
C PHE A 193 2.65 -34.17 1.37
N LEU A 194 2.82 -35.50 1.27
CA LEU A 194 2.06 -36.34 0.34
C LEU A 194 0.57 -36.42 0.72
N LYS A 195 0.23 -36.54 2.01
CA LYS A 195 -1.17 -36.58 2.48
C LYS A 195 -1.94 -35.30 2.17
N LEU A 196 -1.25 -34.16 2.18
CA LEU A 196 -1.85 -32.87 1.83
C LEU A 196 -1.97 -32.66 0.32
N GLY A 197 -1.45 -33.59 -0.50
CA GLY A 197 -1.43 -33.47 -1.96
C GLY A 197 -0.23 -32.69 -2.51
N GLY A 198 0.79 -32.43 -1.68
CA GLY A 198 1.99 -31.66 -2.03
C GLY A 198 1.71 -30.17 -2.22
N PHE A 199 2.53 -29.52 -3.04
CA PHE A 199 2.29 -28.16 -3.49
C PHE A 199 1.14 -28.13 -4.51
N ASN A 200 0.38 -27.03 -4.54
CA ASN A 200 -0.75 -26.89 -5.45
C ASN A 200 -0.27 -26.56 -6.88
N GLU A 201 0.05 -27.60 -7.65
CA GLU A 201 0.60 -27.45 -9.01
C GLU A 201 -0.40 -26.94 -10.06
N ASN A 202 -1.70 -26.95 -9.75
CA ASN A 202 -2.76 -26.54 -10.68
C ASN A 202 -3.01 -25.03 -10.63
N TYR A 203 -3.00 -24.45 -9.43
CA TYR A 203 -3.35 -23.04 -9.22
C TYR A 203 -2.18 -22.20 -8.71
N LEU A 204 -1.12 -22.82 -8.16
CA LEU A 204 0.04 -22.17 -7.56
C LEU A 204 1.32 -22.78 -8.11
N SER A 205 1.55 -22.59 -9.40
CA SER A 205 2.69 -23.16 -10.12
C SER A 205 4.05 -22.60 -9.70
N VAL A 206 4.10 -21.33 -9.25
CA VAL A 206 5.36 -20.62 -8.99
C VAL A 206 5.35 -19.85 -7.66
N ALA A 207 4.34 -19.01 -7.39
CA ALA A 207 4.25 -18.21 -6.17
C ALA A 207 3.23 -18.78 -5.17
N TYR A 208 3.38 -18.40 -3.89
CA TYR A 208 2.50 -18.72 -2.75
C TYR A 208 2.22 -20.21 -2.48
N ASN A 209 2.93 -21.12 -3.16
CA ASN A 209 2.76 -22.57 -2.98
C ASN A 209 3.15 -23.02 -1.56
N ASP A 210 4.17 -22.38 -0.98
CA ASP A 210 4.62 -22.55 0.40
C ASP A 210 3.60 -22.02 1.41
N VAL A 211 3.03 -20.84 1.15
CA VAL A 211 1.97 -20.24 1.96
C VAL A 211 0.74 -21.15 1.99
N ASP A 212 0.25 -21.59 0.83
CA ASP A 212 -0.90 -22.50 0.75
C ASP A 212 -0.65 -23.83 1.48
N LEU A 213 0.54 -24.40 1.31
CA LEU A 213 0.92 -25.64 2.00
C LEU A 213 0.92 -25.46 3.53
N CYS A 214 1.57 -24.41 4.04
CA CYS A 214 1.64 -24.13 5.47
C CYS A 214 0.25 -23.87 6.07
N LEU A 215 -0.65 -23.19 5.33
CA LEU A 215 -2.01 -22.95 5.77
C LEU A 215 -2.88 -24.22 5.76
N ARG A 216 -2.72 -25.10 4.77
CA ARG A 216 -3.36 -26.44 4.78
C ARG A 216 -2.89 -27.28 5.96
N MET A 217 -1.62 -27.18 6.33
CA MET A 217 -1.09 -27.86 7.53
C MET A 217 -1.69 -27.27 8.81
N SER A 218 -1.80 -25.94 8.88
CA SER A 218 -2.44 -25.24 10.00
C SER A 218 -3.91 -25.62 10.17
N GLU A 219 -4.67 -25.80 9.07
CA GLU A 219 -6.06 -26.34 9.12
C GLU A 219 -6.12 -27.76 9.73
N LYS A 220 -5.01 -28.51 9.75
CA LYS A 220 -4.89 -29.82 10.40
C LYS A 220 -4.31 -29.75 11.82
N GLY A 221 -4.12 -28.55 12.36
CA GLY A 221 -3.59 -28.33 13.71
C GLY A 221 -2.07 -28.43 13.82
N LEU A 222 -1.35 -28.50 12.70
CA LEU A 222 0.11 -28.54 12.69
C LEU A 222 0.71 -27.13 12.71
N VAL A 223 1.86 -26.98 13.34
CA VAL A 223 2.57 -25.71 13.49
C VAL A 223 3.76 -25.63 12.53
N THR A 224 3.97 -24.45 11.95
CA THR A 224 5.21 -24.12 11.24
C THR A 224 6.15 -23.37 12.16
N LEU A 225 7.39 -23.83 12.27
CA LEU A 225 8.42 -23.23 13.14
C LEU A 225 9.58 -22.65 12.32
N ILE A 226 10.21 -21.62 12.86
CA ILE A 226 11.53 -21.14 12.41
C ILE A 226 12.56 -21.46 13.47
N GLU A 227 13.68 -22.07 13.07
CA GLU A 227 14.88 -22.26 13.90
C GLU A 227 15.83 -21.06 13.71
N PRO A 228 15.83 -20.05 14.62
CA PRO A 228 16.60 -18.82 14.43
C PRO A 228 18.11 -19.03 14.50
N SER A 229 18.58 -20.12 15.10
CA SER A 229 20.02 -20.41 15.22
C SER A 229 20.65 -20.97 13.94
N VAL A 230 19.83 -21.30 12.93
CA VAL A 230 20.28 -21.68 11.59
C VAL A 230 20.10 -20.50 10.67
N LYS A 231 21.21 -19.96 10.18
CA LYS A 231 21.25 -18.83 9.25
C LYS A 231 21.96 -19.31 7.98
N LEU A 232 21.28 -19.24 6.83
CA LEU A 232 21.82 -19.65 5.53
C LEU A 232 21.90 -18.43 4.61
N LEU A 233 22.75 -18.48 3.60
CA LEU A 233 22.83 -17.44 2.58
C LEU A 233 21.93 -17.82 1.40
N HIS A 234 21.14 -16.88 0.90
CA HIS A 234 20.34 -17.06 -0.31
C HIS A 234 20.68 -15.94 -1.28
N HIS A 235 21.23 -16.31 -2.44
CA HIS A 235 21.80 -15.37 -3.41
C HIS A 235 20.74 -14.70 -4.34
N GLU A 236 19.46 -14.80 -3.96
CA GLU A 236 18.25 -14.21 -4.55
C GLU A 236 18.17 -14.15 -6.08
N SER A 237 17.35 -15.02 -6.68
CA SER A 237 16.70 -14.87 -8.00
C SER A 237 17.62 -14.50 -9.18
N ILE A 238 18.94 -14.65 -9.08
CA ILE A 238 19.86 -14.46 -10.22
C ILE A 238 19.57 -15.52 -11.30
N THR A 239 18.93 -16.63 -10.93
CA THR A 239 18.48 -17.72 -11.80
C THR A 239 17.07 -17.51 -12.36
N ARG A 240 16.27 -16.59 -11.80
CA ARG A 240 14.86 -16.38 -12.18
C ARG A 240 14.69 -15.10 -12.98
N GLY A 241 13.97 -15.16 -14.10
CA GLY A 241 13.41 -13.97 -14.72
C GLY A 241 12.40 -13.33 -13.76
N SER A 242 12.38 -11.99 -13.66
CA SER A 242 11.47 -11.27 -12.77
C SER A 242 10.00 -11.60 -13.07
N ASP A 243 9.17 -11.69 -12.03
CA ASP A 243 7.71 -11.77 -12.18
C ASP A 243 7.11 -10.47 -12.74
N ASP A 244 7.90 -9.38 -12.82
CA ASP A 244 7.57 -8.14 -13.50
C ASP A 244 7.57 -8.25 -15.04
N LEU A 245 8.09 -9.35 -15.60
CA LEU A 245 8.08 -9.61 -17.03
C LEU A 245 6.63 -9.81 -17.53
N PRO A 246 6.22 -9.19 -18.66
CA PRO A 246 4.84 -9.28 -19.16
C PRO A 246 4.30 -10.70 -19.32
N SER A 247 5.17 -11.67 -19.65
CA SER A 247 4.81 -13.09 -19.81
C SER A 247 4.43 -13.79 -18.49
N ASN A 248 4.87 -13.26 -17.35
CA ASN A 248 4.72 -13.89 -16.03
C ASN A 248 3.59 -13.25 -15.20
N ARG A 249 3.17 -12.02 -15.53
CA ARG A 249 2.12 -11.28 -14.77
C ARG A 249 0.78 -12.00 -14.72
N THR A 250 0.29 -12.52 -15.84
CA THR A 250 -1.02 -13.20 -15.87
C THR A 250 -1.06 -14.39 -14.91
N ARG A 251 0.04 -15.16 -14.84
CA ARG A 251 0.20 -16.24 -13.88
C ARG A 251 0.25 -15.70 -12.45
N ALA A 252 1.11 -14.73 -12.16
CA ALA A 252 1.29 -14.17 -10.83
C ALA A 252 -0.02 -13.60 -10.24
N VAL A 253 -0.82 -12.89 -11.03
CA VAL A 253 -2.10 -12.35 -10.58
C VAL A 253 -3.15 -13.45 -10.40
N ASN A 254 -3.15 -14.51 -11.23
CA ASN A 254 -4.01 -15.68 -11.01
C ASN A 254 -3.66 -16.41 -9.70
N GLU A 255 -2.37 -16.61 -9.41
CA GLU A 255 -1.88 -17.23 -8.18
C GLU A 255 -2.25 -16.37 -6.95
N PHE A 256 -2.08 -15.05 -7.05
CA PHE A 256 -2.49 -14.07 -6.03
C PHE A 256 -4.00 -14.14 -5.73
N ASN A 257 -4.83 -14.09 -6.77
CA ASN A 257 -6.29 -14.16 -6.63
C ASN A 257 -6.74 -15.48 -6.00
N TYR A 258 -6.11 -16.59 -6.39
CA TYR A 258 -6.39 -17.89 -5.80
C TYR A 258 -6.17 -17.90 -4.29
N ILE A 259 -5.01 -17.42 -3.82
CA ILE A 259 -4.70 -17.38 -2.39
C ILE A 259 -5.68 -16.47 -1.65
N LYS A 260 -5.90 -15.26 -2.17
CA LYS A 260 -6.81 -14.30 -1.55
C LYS A 260 -8.20 -14.90 -1.38
N TYR A 261 -8.70 -15.61 -2.38
CA TYR A 261 -10.01 -16.26 -2.33
C TYR A 261 -10.03 -17.49 -1.40
N ARG A 262 -9.09 -18.44 -1.58
CA ARG A 262 -9.05 -19.71 -0.83
C ARG A 262 -8.83 -19.49 0.65
N TRP A 263 -8.02 -18.49 1.01
CA TRP A 263 -7.59 -18.22 2.37
C TRP A 263 -8.21 -16.95 2.97
N ARG A 264 -9.23 -16.37 2.33
CA ARG A 264 -9.94 -15.15 2.81
C ARG A 264 -10.30 -15.18 4.30
N HIS A 265 -10.76 -16.32 4.80
CA HIS A 265 -11.15 -16.48 6.20
C HIS A 265 -9.95 -16.45 7.18
N ARG A 266 -8.75 -16.86 6.73
CA ARG A 266 -7.50 -16.73 7.52
C ARG A 266 -6.89 -15.34 7.40
N LEU A 267 -7.18 -14.63 6.30
CA LEU A 267 -6.74 -13.25 6.07
C LEU A 267 -7.58 -12.22 6.87
N VAL A 268 -8.87 -12.51 7.08
CA VAL A 268 -9.84 -11.64 7.78
C VAL A 268 -10.09 -12.07 9.24
N GLY A 269 -9.71 -13.30 9.63
CA GLY A 269 -10.02 -13.90 10.94
C GLY A 269 -8.85 -14.00 11.94
N LYS A 270 -9.15 -14.39 13.19
CA LYS A 270 -8.14 -14.61 14.25
C LYS A 270 -7.12 -15.70 13.86
N ARG A 271 -5.84 -15.41 14.07
CA ARG A 271 -4.72 -16.33 13.79
C ARG A 271 -4.80 -17.58 14.66
N TYR A 272 -5.05 -18.74 14.04
CA TYR A 272 -4.81 -20.05 14.67
C TYR A 272 -3.32 -20.35 14.61
N ASN A 273 -2.59 -19.86 15.61
CA ASN A 273 -1.41 -20.48 16.22
C ASN A 273 -0.73 -19.42 17.09
N ARG A 274 -0.15 -19.85 18.21
CA ARG A 274 0.64 -19.04 19.16
C ARG A 274 1.94 -18.44 18.55
N GLY A 275 1.99 -18.27 17.24
CA GLY A 275 3.07 -17.58 16.53
C GLY A 275 3.07 -16.11 16.87
N ILE A 276 4.26 -15.49 16.81
CA ILE A 276 4.46 -14.10 17.20
C ILE A 276 3.45 -13.24 16.42
N PRO A 277 2.45 -12.64 17.08
CA PRO A 277 1.59 -11.67 16.43
C PRO A 277 2.48 -10.50 16.04
N VAL A 278 2.46 -10.10 14.76
CA VAL A 278 3.12 -8.84 14.33
C VAL A 278 2.58 -7.68 15.16
N ASN A 279 1.33 -7.79 15.61
CA ASN A 279 0.71 -6.95 16.62
C ASN A 279 0.40 -7.73 17.89
N THR A 280 1.39 -7.88 18.77
CA THR A 280 1.09 -7.89 20.22
C THR A 280 1.29 -6.49 20.76
N VAL A 281 0.51 -5.55 20.24
CA VAL A 281 -0.20 -4.57 21.08
C VAL A 281 -1.59 -4.43 20.45
N ASN A 282 -2.59 -4.87 21.20
CA ASN A 282 -4.03 -4.73 20.96
C ASN A 282 -4.61 -5.62 19.84
N LEU A 283 -5.30 -6.68 20.24
CA LEU A 283 -6.77 -6.78 20.12
C LEU A 283 -7.22 -8.21 20.49
N LEU A 284 -7.67 -8.37 21.73
CA LEU A 284 -8.61 -9.40 22.12
C LEU A 284 -9.81 -8.72 22.80
N LYS A 285 -10.97 -8.82 22.15
CA LYS A 285 -12.36 -8.94 22.68
C LYS A 285 -13.31 -8.86 21.46
N GLU A 286 -13.85 -9.98 20.95
CA GLU A 286 -15.22 -10.50 21.21
C GLU A 286 -16.31 -9.43 20.98
N SER A 287 -17.31 -9.58 20.10
CA SER A 287 -18.20 -10.72 19.89
C SER A 287 -18.63 -10.93 18.42
N HIS A 288 -18.65 -12.18 17.97
CA HIS A 288 -19.28 -12.64 16.72
C HIS A 288 -20.60 -13.35 17.04
N GLY A 289 -21.60 -13.21 16.18
CA GLY A 289 -22.84 -13.97 16.29
C GLY A 289 -23.78 -13.87 15.10
N GLU A 290 -23.94 -12.68 14.51
CA GLU A 290 -25.00 -12.46 13.50
C GLU A 290 -24.51 -11.97 12.13
N LEU A 291 -23.38 -11.25 12.04
CA LEU A 291 -22.87 -10.74 10.77
C LEU A 291 -22.20 -11.84 9.92
N ASP A 292 -21.46 -12.75 10.55
CA ASP A 292 -20.80 -13.87 9.85
C ASP A 292 -21.81 -14.84 9.24
N LYS A 293 -22.96 -15.05 9.92
CA LYS A 293 -24.07 -15.85 9.39
C LYS A 293 -24.72 -15.19 8.18
N LEU A 294 -24.86 -13.87 8.16
CA LEU A 294 -25.43 -13.13 7.03
C LEU A 294 -24.47 -13.09 5.82
N ILE A 295 -23.16 -13.00 6.07
CA ILE A 295 -22.13 -13.05 5.02
C ILE A 295 -21.97 -14.49 4.49
N GLU A 296 -22.00 -15.51 5.35
CA GLU A 296 -22.05 -16.92 4.92
C GLU A 296 -23.33 -17.23 4.15
N LEU A 297 -24.50 -16.76 4.60
CA LEU A 297 -25.78 -17.00 3.91
C LEU A 297 -25.89 -16.24 2.59
N ALA A 298 -25.34 -15.02 2.49
CA ALA A 298 -25.31 -14.26 1.24
C ALA A 298 -24.32 -14.86 0.24
N ALA A 299 -23.16 -15.34 0.71
CA ALA A 299 -22.19 -16.03 -0.13
C ALA A 299 -22.68 -17.42 -0.58
N ASP A 300 -23.32 -18.18 0.31
CA ASP A 300 -23.95 -19.47 -0.03
C ASP A 300 -25.19 -19.30 -0.91
N SER A 301 -25.94 -18.20 -0.80
CA SER A 301 -27.07 -17.90 -1.68
C SER A 301 -26.60 -17.60 -3.10
N LEU A 302 -25.50 -16.85 -3.25
CA LEU A 302 -24.84 -16.58 -4.54
C LEU A 302 -24.18 -17.84 -5.13
N TYR A 303 -23.78 -18.81 -4.29
CA TYR A 303 -23.19 -20.07 -4.75
C TYR A 303 -24.24 -21.16 -5.04
N LYS A 304 -25.39 -21.16 -4.34
CA LYS A 304 -26.50 -22.10 -4.56
C LYS A 304 -27.33 -21.81 -5.81
N GLU A 305 -27.39 -20.56 -6.27
CA GLU A 305 -27.99 -20.24 -7.57
C GLU A 305 -27.15 -20.75 -8.77
N HIS A 306 -25.95 -21.28 -8.51
CA HIS A 306 -25.01 -21.77 -9.53
C HIS A 306 -24.49 -23.20 -9.25
N GLN A 307 -25.36 -24.14 -8.87
CA GLN A 307 -24.98 -25.56 -8.91
C GLN A 307 -25.02 -26.12 -10.34
N ILE A 308 -23.83 -26.40 -10.89
CA ILE A 308 -23.62 -27.66 -11.63
C ILE A 308 -23.40 -28.72 -10.54
N GLU A 309 -24.31 -29.70 -10.49
CA GLU A 309 -24.41 -30.72 -9.46
C GLU A 309 -23.08 -31.45 -9.19
N GLY A 310 -22.64 -31.39 -7.94
CA GLY A 310 -21.71 -32.36 -7.37
C GLY A 310 -22.43 -33.67 -7.04
N LYS A 311 -22.21 -34.70 -7.86
CA LYS A 311 -22.28 -36.10 -7.43
C LYS A 311 -21.07 -36.84 -7.98
N TYR A 312 -20.59 -37.79 -7.19
CA TYR A 312 -19.38 -38.60 -7.33
C TYR A 312 -18.08 -37.99 -6.75
N PHE A 313 -18.05 -37.88 -5.42
CA PHE A 313 -16.91 -38.44 -4.69
C PHE A 313 -17.03 -39.97 -4.68
N LEU A 314 -15.88 -40.65 -4.76
CA LEU A 314 -15.64 -42.11 -4.69
C LEU A 314 -15.64 -42.88 -6.02
N SER A 315 -14.51 -42.84 -6.74
CA SER A 315 -13.75 -44.04 -7.19
C SER A 315 -12.71 -43.63 -8.24
N ALA A 316 -11.46 -44.05 -8.07
CA ALA A 316 -10.46 -44.00 -9.16
C ALA A 316 -10.92 -44.90 -10.33
N PRO A 317 -10.62 -44.51 -11.58
CA PRO A 317 -9.61 -45.27 -12.32
C PRO A 317 -8.70 -44.43 -13.23
N THR A 318 -7.55 -45.04 -13.53
CA THR A 318 -6.47 -44.66 -14.48
C THR A 318 -6.92 -44.57 -15.96
N PRO A 319 -6.07 -44.06 -16.88
CA PRO A 319 -6.44 -43.20 -18.00
C PRO A 319 -6.69 -43.96 -19.31
N THR A 320 -7.44 -43.35 -20.22
CA THR A 320 -7.33 -43.63 -21.65
C THR A 320 -7.34 -42.33 -22.45
N GLN A 321 -6.21 -42.11 -23.12
CA GLN A 321 -6.06 -41.21 -24.25
C GLN A 321 -7.06 -41.60 -25.35
N GLU A 322 -7.83 -40.63 -25.85
CA GLU A 322 -8.10 -40.39 -27.28
C GLU A 322 -9.23 -39.38 -27.45
N ARG A 323 -9.16 -38.62 -28.55
CA ARG A 323 -10.09 -37.57 -29.02
C ARG A 323 -9.79 -36.14 -28.57
N TYR A 324 -8.57 -35.70 -28.88
CA TYR A 324 -8.41 -34.37 -29.47
C TYR A 324 -8.40 -34.51 -30.99
N GLN A 325 -9.51 -34.20 -31.64
CA GLN A 325 -9.57 -33.48 -32.90
C GLN A 325 -11.03 -33.31 -33.32
N THR A 326 -11.29 -32.17 -33.97
CA THR A 326 -12.54 -31.75 -34.62
C THR A 326 -13.73 -31.45 -33.70
N HIS A 327 -13.78 -30.23 -33.16
CA HIS A 327 -14.70 -29.20 -33.66
C HIS A 327 -14.49 -27.89 -32.90
N ALA A 328 -13.66 -27.02 -33.48
CA ALA A 328 -13.84 -25.59 -33.33
C ALA A 328 -15.00 -25.22 -34.26
N GLU A 329 -16.09 -24.67 -33.70
CA GLU A 329 -16.89 -23.57 -34.24
C GLU A 329 -18.20 -23.44 -33.44
N ASN A 330 -18.50 -22.20 -33.05
CA ASN A 330 -19.74 -21.67 -32.45
C ASN A 330 -19.96 -21.86 -30.94
N SER A 331 -19.66 -20.82 -30.15
CA SER A 331 -20.66 -19.81 -29.73
C SER A 331 -20.29 -19.11 -28.41
N HIS A 332 -20.35 -17.77 -28.45
CA HIS A 332 -20.47 -16.82 -27.33
C HIS A 332 -19.53 -16.97 -26.10
N LEU A 333 -18.34 -16.37 -26.20
CA LEU A 333 -17.69 -15.79 -25.02
C LEU A 333 -18.64 -14.72 -24.45
N SER A 334 -19.11 -14.95 -23.24
CA SER A 334 -20.08 -14.10 -22.57
C SER A 334 -19.44 -12.80 -22.09
N ASN A 335 -20.16 -11.68 -22.21
CA ASN A 335 -19.77 -10.29 -21.87
C ASN A 335 -19.04 -10.11 -20.51
N TRP A 336 -19.09 -11.09 -19.60
CA TRP A 336 -18.43 -11.03 -18.29
C TRP A 336 -16.96 -11.49 -18.31
N GLU A 337 -16.56 -12.40 -19.21
CA GLU A 337 -15.17 -12.88 -19.32
C GLU A 337 -14.24 -11.79 -19.87
N LEU A 338 -14.75 -10.97 -20.79
CA LEU A 338 -14.08 -9.77 -21.30
C LEU A 338 -13.94 -8.69 -20.21
N LYS A 339 -15.01 -8.43 -19.45
CA LYS A 339 -15.01 -7.44 -18.37
C LYS A 339 -14.08 -7.82 -17.21
N TYR A 340 -14.04 -9.11 -16.86
CA TYR A 340 -13.10 -9.63 -15.84
C TYR A 340 -11.65 -9.54 -16.32
N SER A 341 -11.39 -9.88 -17.59
CA SER A 341 -10.04 -9.78 -18.18
C SER A 341 -9.53 -8.34 -18.24
N GLN A 342 -10.39 -7.36 -18.53
CA GLN A 342 -10.05 -5.93 -18.53
C GLN A 342 -9.74 -5.38 -17.12
N LEU A 343 -10.57 -5.71 -16.11
CA LEU A 343 -10.33 -5.29 -14.72
C LEU A 343 -9.04 -5.90 -14.15
N PHE A 344 -8.74 -7.13 -14.53
CA PHE A 344 -7.52 -7.84 -14.14
C PHE A 344 -6.26 -7.22 -14.76
N LEU A 345 -6.32 -6.80 -16.03
CA LEU A 345 -5.23 -6.07 -16.70
C LEU A 345 -4.93 -4.73 -16.03
N GLN A 346 -5.96 -3.99 -15.59
CA GLN A 346 -5.80 -2.70 -14.90
C GLN A 346 -5.14 -2.85 -13.52
N TYR A 347 -5.52 -3.89 -12.75
CA TYR A 347 -4.91 -4.18 -11.45
C TYR A 347 -3.42 -4.53 -11.59
N SER A 348 -3.09 -5.37 -12.57
CA SER A 348 -1.71 -5.83 -12.83
C SER A 348 -0.78 -4.72 -13.36
N GLU A 349 -1.32 -3.70 -14.03
CA GLU A 349 -0.56 -2.51 -14.44
C GLU A 349 -0.22 -1.60 -13.25
N LEU A 350 -1.14 -1.46 -12.29
CA LEU A 350 -0.94 -0.62 -11.09
C LEU A 350 0.14 -1.20 -10.17
N GLU A 351 0.09 -2.51 -9.94
CA GLU A 351 1.02 -3.24 -9.07
C GLU A 351 2.46 -3.22 -9.62
N ALA A 352 2.61 -3.38 -10.93
CA ALA A 352 3.93 -3.30 -11.56
C ALA A 352 4.49 -1.88 -11.68
N HIS A 353 3.69 -0.84 -11.45
CA HIS A 353 4.17 0.53 -11.36
C HIS A 353 4.71 0.84 -9.96
N THR A 354 4.05 0.31 -8.93
CA THR A 354 4.48 0.43 -7.53
C THR A 354 5.80 -0.31 -7.30
N ASN A 355 5.93 -1.55 -7.79
CA ASN A 355 7.19 -2.31 -7.70
C ASN A 355 8.37 -1.66 -8.45
N ARG A 356 8.11 -0.95 -9.56
CA ARG A 356 9.16 -0.22 -10.30
C ARG A 356 9.68 1.00 -9.53
N LEU A 357 8.84 1.66 -8.75
CA LEU A 357 9.23 2.82 -7.95
C LEU A 357 10.01 2.41 -6.70
N GLU A 358 9.62 1.32 -6.05
CA GLU A 358 10.35 0.78 -4.90
C GLU A 358 11.74 0.23 -5.29
N ASN A 359 11.85 -0.47 -6.42
CA ASN A 359 13.14 -0.95 -6.92
C ASN A 359 14.09 0.18 -7.38
N ALA A 360 13.55 1.25 -7.97
CA ALA A 360 14.34 2.44 -8.32
C ALA A 360 14.89 3.15 -7.07
N HIS A 361 14.12 3.16 -5.97
CA HIS A 361 14.55 3.72 -4.69
C HIS A 361 15.68 2.89 -4.08
N LEU A 362 15.54 1.56 -4.05
CA LEU A 362 16.55 0.64 -3.49
C LEU A 362 17.88 0.60 -4.27
N LEU A 363 17.84 0.72 -5.60
CA LEU A 363 19.04 0.75 -6.46
C LEU A 363 19.91 1.99 -6.22
N ILE A 364 19.30 3.11 -5.84
CA ILE A 364 20.02 4.36 -5.54
C ILE A 364 20.63 4.31 -4.14
N GLU A 365 19.89 3.79 -3.15
CA GLU A 365 20.37 3.73 -1.75
C GLU A 365 21.57 2.80 -1.54
N ARG A 366 21.69 1.74 -2.35
CA ARG A 366 22.74 0.71 -2.23
C ARG A 366 23.95 0.90 -3.16
N SER A 367 23.95 1.90 -4.07
CA SER A 367 25.06 2.11 -5.02
C SER A 367 26.34 2.66 -4.36
N LEU A 368 27.38 1.83 -4.29
CA LEU A 368 28.73 2.19 -3.81
C LEU A 368 29.45 3.19 -4.74
N PHE A 369 29.19 3.11 -6.05
CA PHE A 369 29.69 4.10 -7.01
C PHE A 369 29.11 5.49 -6.72
N TRP A 370 27.87 5.58 -6.22
CA TRP A 370 27.20 6.83 -5.87
C TRP A 370 27.70 7.45 -4.55
N LYS A 371 28.35 6.69 -3.68
CA LYS A 371 28.96 7.23 -2.44
C LYS A 371 30.43 7.61 -2.66
N ILE A 372 31.18 6.81 -3.42
CA ILE A 372 32.63 7.06 -3.66
C ILE A 372 32.87 8.21 -4.64
N THR A 373 32.01 8.37 -5.65
CA THR A 373 32.13 9.51 -6.58
C THR A 373 31.45 10.78 -6.06
N TRP A 374 30.89 10.79 -4.84
CA TRP A 374 30.24 11.98 -4.26
C TRP A 374 31.20 13.18 -4.16
N PRO A 375 32.45 13.05 -3.69
CA PRO A 375 33.39 14.17 -3.67
C PRO A 375 33.79 14.64 -5.09
N LEU A 376 33.99 13.69 -6.03
CA LEU A 376 34.33 13.99 -7.43
C LEU A 376 33.16 14.63 -8.19
N ARG A 377 31.91 14.37 -7.80
CA ARG A 377 30.71 14.99 -8.38
C ARG A 377 30.38 16.34 -7.77
N VAL A 378 30.61 16.52 -6.46
CA VAL A 378 30.60 17.85 -5.84
C VAL A 378 31.67 18.75 -6.49
N LEU A 379 32.85 18.21 -6.84
CA LEU A 379 33.88 18.92 -7.59
C LEU A 379 33.54 19.15 -9.08
N ARG A 380 32.94 18.17 -9.78
CA ARG A 380 32.47 18.33 -11.17
C ARG A 380 31.35 19.37 -11.29
N ASP A 381 30.36 19.32 -10.39
CA ASP A 381 29.18 20.19 -10.45
C ASP A 381 29.57 21.63 -10.06
N SER A 382 30.56 21.80 -9.19
CA SER A 382 31.19 23.11 -8.94
C SER A 382 31.92 23.67 -10.17
N PHE A 383 32.42 22.81 -11.07
CA PHE A 383 33.09 23.22 -12.31
C PHE A 383 32.15 23.38 -13.52
N GLN A 384 31.03 22.66 -13.59
CA GLN A 384 30.05 22.80 -14.69
C GLN A 384 29.22 24.09 -14.58
N VAL A 385 28.97 24.60 -13.37
CA VAL A 385 28.33 25.92 -13.15
C VAL A 385 29.17 27.07 -13.71
N VAL A 386 30.51 26.93 -13.72
CA VAL A 386 31.40 27.94 -14.32
C VAL A 386 31.36 27.88 -15.86
N LEU A 387 31.06 26.70 -16.44
CA LEU A 387 31.06 26.49 -17.90
C LEU A 387 29.71 26.79 -18.58
N SER A 388 28.57 26.61 -17.90
CA SER A 388 27.25 26.90 -18.50
C SER A 388 26.89 28.40 -18.49
N LEU A 389 27.59 29.22 -17.68
CA LEU A 389 27.50 30.68 -17.72
C LEU A 389 27.96 31.28 -19.06
N PHE A 390 28.56 30.49 -19.95
CA PHE A 390 29.07 30.95 -21.24
C PHE A 390 28.20 30.63 -22.46
N LYS A 391 27.08 29.89 -22.36
CA LYS A 391 26.29 29.52 -23.56
C LYS A 391 24.78 29.51 -23.33
N THR A 392 24.21 30.71 -23.23
CA THR A 392 22.88 30.98 -23.78
C THR A 392 23.05 31.85 -25.01
N THR A 393 22.99 31.26 -26.20
CA THR A 393 22.76 31.99 -27.45
C THR A 393 22.16 31.05 -28.49
N GLU A 394 21.08 31.54 -29.09
CA GLU A 394 20.46 31.20 -30.39
C GLU A 394 19.30 30.18 -30.40
N THR A 395 18.04 30.64 -30.51
CA THR A 395 17.23 30.94 -31.74
C THR A 395 17.10 29.75 -32.70
N ARG A 396 15.91 29.17 -32.84
CA ARG A 396 14.79 29.52 -33.76
C ARG A 396 15.03 29.14 -35.23
N HIS A 397 13.98 28.55 -35.80
CA HIS A 397 13.61 28.43 -37.22
C HIS A 397 14.40 27.42 -38.06
N SER A 398 13.84 26.72 -39.04
CA SER A 398 12.47 26.55 -39.58
C SER A 398 12.60 25.60 -40.78
N ASN A 399 11.52 24.89 -41.11
CA ASN A 399 11.16 24.44 -42.47
C ASN A 399 12.10 23.44 -43.17
N GLN A 400 11.60 22.26 -43.54
CA GLN A 400 10.87 22.07 -44.79
C GLN A 400 10.41 20.61 -44.96
N GLU A 401 9.12 20.48 -45.21
CA GLU A 401 8.40 19.46 -46.00
C GLU A 401 9.24 18.88 -47.17
N THR A 402 9.05 17.68 -47.71
CA THR A 402 8.08 16.59 -47.58
C THR A 402 8.59 15.38 -48.40
N LYS A 403 7.92 14.23 -48.19
CA LYS A 403 7.89 12.98 -48.99
C LYS A 403 9.04 12.00 -48.76
N THR A 404 8.82 10.70 -48.53
CA THR A 404 7.71 9.85 -48.02
C THR A 404 8.34 8.47 -48.04
N GLU A 405 8.18 7.65 -47.00
CA GLU A 405 7.93 6.22 -47.15
C GLU A 405 7.60 5.56 -45.80
N ASN A 406 6.40 4.96 -45.78
CA ASN A 406 5.90 3.91 -44.90
C ASN A 406 5.44 4.27 -43.48
N LEU A 407 4.13 4.55 -43.49
CA LEU A 407 3.15 4.57 -42.42
C LEU A 407 3.01 3.19 -41.75
N VAL A 408 3.06 3.15 -40.43
CA VAL A 408 2.18 2.28 -39.64
C VAL A 408 1.54 3.18 -38.58
N GLU A 409 0.28 3.50 -38.85
CA GLU A 409 -0.70 3.94 -37.87
C GLU A 409 -0.71 2.93 -36.73
N ASP A 410 -0.51 3.37 -35.49
CA ASP A 410 -0.92 2.57 -34.35
C ASP A 410 -2.16 3.23 -33.77
N ASN A 411 -3.29 2.60 -34.10
CA ASN A 411 -4.62 2.98 -33.69
C ASN A 411 -4.69 2.99 -32.16
N SER A 412 -5.30 4.06 -31.66
CA SER A 412 -5.95 4.09 -30.36
C SER A 412 -6.94 2.92 -30.25
N GLU A 413 -6.59 1.90 -29.48
CA GLU A 413 -7.60 1.04 -28.85
C GLU A 413 -7.87 1.59 -27.45
N GLU A 414 -9.02 2.23 -27.34
CA GLU A 414 -9.67 2.69 -26.12
C GLU A 414 -9.77 1.54 -25.10
N LYS A 415 -9.23 1.75 -23.90
CA LYS A 415 -9.47 0.89 -22.74
C LYS A 415 -10.89 1.17 -22.22
N GLU A 416 -11.84 0.29 -22.50
CA GLU A 416 -13.13 0.23 -21.76
C GLU A 416 -12.88 -0.21 -20.31
N GLY A 417 -12.57 0.74 -19.45
CA GLY A 417 -12.81 0.65 -18.01
C GLY A 417 -13.74 1.78 -17.64
N VAL A 418 -14.80 1.50 -16.88
CA VAL A 418 -15.73 2.54 -16.43
C VAL A 418 -14.97 3.53 -15.55
N ASN A 419 -14.56 4.66 -16.14
CA ASN A 419 -13.92 5.74 -15.44
C ASN A 419 -15.02 6.51 -14.69
N ILE A 420 -15.12 6.28 -13.37
CA ILE A 420 -16.09 6.97 -12.50
C ILE A 420 -15.98 8.48 -12.68
N LYS A 421 -14.75 9.03 -12.82
CA LYS A 421 -14.56 10.46 -13.08
C LYS A 421 -15.12 10.87 -14.44
N GLU A 422 -14.88 10.13 -15.52
CA GLU A 422 -15.48 10.44 -16.84
C GLU A 422 -17.01 10.33 -16.82
N GLN A 423 -17.59 9.37 -16.09
CA GLN A 423 -19.05 9.28 -15.93
C GLN A 423 -19.60 10.46 -15.14
N TYR A 424 -18.93 10.86 -14.06
CA TYR A 424 -19.31 12.05 -13.28
C TYR A 424 -19.10 13.34 -14.07
N ASP A 425 -18.02 13.45 -14.85
CA ASP A 425 -17.74 14.58 -15.74
C ASP A 425 -18.82 14.66 -16.81
N GLY A 426 -19.18 13.56 -17.46
CA GLY A 426 -20.28 13.51 -18.42
C GLY A 426 -21.64 13.87 -17.80
N LEU A 427 -21.90 13.43 -16.57
CA LEU A 427 -23.10 13.83 -15.83
C LEU A 427 -23.08 15.31 -15.46
N ALA A 428 -21.93 15.84 -15.03
CA ALA A 428 -21.74 17.24 -14.68
C ALA A 428 -21.88 18.14 -15.92
N GLU A 429 -21.33 17.74 -17.06
CA GLU A 429 -21.49 18.41 -18.36
C GLU A 429 -22.95 18.38 -18.84
N SER A 430 -23.64 17.25 -18.63
CA SER A 430 -25.08 17.15 -18.89
C SER A 430 -25.89 18.08 -18.00
N ASN A 431 -25.56 18.15 -16.70
CA ASN A 431 -26.18 19.07 -15.75
C ASN A 431 -25.94 20.53 -16.14
N LEU A 432 -24.71 20.89 -16.55
CA LEU A 432 -24.36 22.22 -17.05
C LEU A 432 -25.16 22.58 -18.31
N SER A 433 -25.25 21.65 -19.26
CA SER A 433 -26.04 21.84 -20.47
C SER A 433 -27.53 22.04 -20.16
N ASN A 434 -28.08 21.25 -19.24
CA ASN A 434 -29.46 21.39 -18.77
C ASN A 434 -29.69 22.71 -18.03
N PHE A 435 -28.73 23.17 -17.22
CA PHE A 435 -28.77 24.45 -16.51
C PHE A 435 -28.91 25.62 -17.51
N PHE A 436 -28.09 25.65 -18.56
CA PHE A 436 -28.18 26.67 -19.60
C PHE A 436 -29.47 26.57 -20.45
N ASN A 437 -29.89 25.36 -20.81
CA ASN A 437 -31.12 25.14 -21.59
C ASN A 437 -32.37 25.61 -20.83
N THR A 438 -32.40 25.39 -19.51
CA THR A 438 -33.51 25.82 -18.66
C THR A 438 -33.44 27.29 -18.26
N LYS A 439 -32.36 28.01 -18.65
CA LYS A 439 -32.09 29.41 -18.27
C LYS A 439 -32.23 29.65 -16.76
N LYS A 440 -31.83 28.66 -15.96
CA LYS A 440 -31.80 28.79 -14.50
C LYS A 440 -30.76 29.84 -14.11
N THR A 441 -31.03 30.53 -13.02
CA THR A 441 -30.05 31.39 -12.34
C THR A 441 -29.77 30.82 -10.94
N ILE A 442 -28.57 31.06 -10.42
CA ILE A 442 -28.22 30.73 -9.03
C ILE A 442 -28.27 32.03 -8.24
N HIS A 443 -29.20 32.10 -7.30
CA HIS A 443 -29.37 33.26 -6.44
C HIS A 443 -28.72 33.02 -5.07
N PHE A 444 -27.67 33.78 -4.77
CA PHE A 444 -27.09 33.79 -3.43
C PHE A 444 -27.81 34.83 -2.54
N PRO A 445 -27.95 34.56 -1.23
CA PRO A 445 -28.51 35.55 -0.31
C PRO A 445 -27.57 36.76 -0.21
N TYR A 446 -28.14 37.96 -0.17
CA TYR A 446 -27.40 39.17 0.14
C TYR A 446 -27.36 39.38 1.65
N SER A 447 -26.19 39.73 2.20
CA SER A 447 -26.03 40.13 3.59
C SER A 447 -25.05 41.30 3.70
N ASP A 448 -25.43 42.33 4.46
CA ASP A 448 -24.54 43.46 4.76
C ASP A 448 -23.40 43.07 5.73
N GLU A 449 -23.65 42.09 6.60
CA GLU A 449 -22.71 41.56 7.58
C GLU A 449 -22.60 40.03 7.45
N PRO A 450 -21.97 39.52 6.37
CA PRO A 450 -21.83 38.08 6.18
C PRO A 450 -21.02 37.46 7.33
N THR A 451 -21.41 36.26 7.76
CA THR A 451 -20.61 35.50 8.73
C THR A 451 -19.37 34.90 8.06
N VAL A 452 -19.52 34.42 6.81
CA VAL A 452 -18.44 33.79 6.04
C VAL A 452 -18.35 34.44 4.65
N SER A 453 -17.15 34.86 4.23
CA SER A 453 -16.85 35.12 2.82
C SER A 453 -16.28 33.84 2.21
N ILE A 454 -16.98 33.28 1.22
CA ILE A 454 -16.54 32.09 0.49
C ILE A 454 -15.77 32.55 -0.75
N ILE A 455 -14.50 32.17 -0.82
CA ILE A 455 -13.60 32.55 -1.91
C ILE A 455 -13.42 31.38 -2.86
N LEU A 456 -13.72 31.62 -4.13
CA LEU A 456 -13.55 30.66 -5.21
C LEU A 456 -12.62 31.26 -6.28
N VAL A 457 -11.69 30.46 -6.78
CA VAL A 457 -10.84 30.82 -7.93
C VAL A 457 -11.19 29.92 -9.10
N PHE A 458 -11.67 30.52 -10.18
CA PHE A 458 -12.09 29.79 -11.37
C PHE A 458 -11.02 29.90 -12.46
N TYR A 459 -10.74 28.76 -13.10
CA TYR A 459 -9.97 28.69 -14.33
C TYR A 459 -10.47 27.49 -15.12
N ASN A 460 -11.44 27.75 -16.00
CA ASN A 460 -12.21 26.74 -16.70
C ASN A 460 -12.95 25.78 -15.75
N GLN A 461 -13.41 24.64 -16.27
CA GLN A 461 -14.16 23.60 -15.55
C GLN A 461 -15.53 24.11 -15.08
N ALA A 462 -16.28 24.72 -15.99
CA ALA A 462 -17.62 25.24 -15.72
C ALA A 462 -18.57 24.20 -15.10
N HIS A 463 -18.45 22.93 -15.50
CA HIS A 463 -19.33 21.86 -15.03
C HIS A 463 -19.09 21.52 -13.55
N LEU A 464 -17.84 21.43 -13.09
CA LEU A 464 -17.52 21.25 -11.68
C LEU A 464 -17.87 22.49 -10.86
N SER A 465 -17.56 23.66 -11.40
CA SER A 465 -17.85 24.96 -10.78
C SER A 465 -19.35 25.13 -10.51
N LEU A 466 -20.21 24.66 -11.44
CA LEU A 466 -21.66 24.65 -11.23
C LEU A 466 -22.06 23.79 -10.02
N LEU A 467 -21.54 22.56 -9.91
CA LEU A 467 -21.85 21.68 -8.79
C LEU A 467 -21.42 22.28 -7.45
N CYS A 468 -20.23 22.89 -7.40
CA CYS A 468 -19.76 23.64 -6.24
C CYS A 468 -20.75 24.75 -5.86
N LEU A 469 -21.12 25.62 -6.81
CA LEU A 469 -22.02 26.75 -6.58
C LEU A 469 -23.42 26.31 -6.12
N GLU A 470 -23.98 25.26 -6.73
CA GLU A 470 -25.26 24.68 -6.31
C GLU A 470 -25.18 24.10 -4.89
N SER A 471 -24.06 23.45 -4.54
CA SER A 471 -23.87 22.94 -3.18
C SER A 471 -23.81 24.06 -2.14
N ILE A 472 -23.16 25.19 -2.45
CA ILE A 472 -23.11 26.36 -1.59
C ILE A 472 -24.52 26.94 -1.41
N ALA A 473 -25.23 27.18 -2.51
CA ALA A 473 -26.59 27.73 -2.48
C ALA A 473 -27.57 26.86 -1.69
N LYS A 474 -27.38 25.53 -1.72
CA LYS A 474 -28.25 24.56 -1.05
C LYS A 474 -27.90 24.34 0.43
N ASN A 475 -26.62 24.25 0.76
CA ASN A 475 -26.17 23.69 2.04
C ASN A 475 -25.52 24.72 2.98
N ALA A 476 -25.24 25.95 2.53
CA ALA A 476 -24.72 27.00 3.40
C ALA A 476 -25.78 27.43 4.43
N ASP A 477 -25.46 27.28 5.71
CA ASP A 477 -26.40 27.36 6.84
C ASP A 477 -26.12 28.52 7.80
N VAL A 478 -25.22 29.42 7.40
CA VAL A 478 -24.90 30.68 8.08
C VAL A 478 -25.09 31.84 7.11
N SER A 479 -25.04 33.10 7.55
CA SER A 479 -24.99 34.23 6.61
C SER A 479 -23.65 34.21 5.84
N TYR A 480 -23.67 34.34 4.52
CA TYR A 480 -22.47 34.29 3.70
C TYR A 480 -22.52 35.23 2.51
N GLU A 481 -21.36 35.48 1.92
CA GLU A 481 -21.20 36.07 0.59
C GLU A 481 -20.27 35.18 -0.25
N VAL A 482 -20.43 35.21 -1.58
CA VAL A 482 -19.60 34.45 -2.51
C VAL A 482 -18.78 35.42 -3.35
N ILE A 483 -17.46 35.25 -3.31
CA ILE A 483 -16.49 36.05 -4.08
C ILE A 483 -15.75 35.11 -5.02
N ILE A 484 -15.89 35.34 -6.32
CA ILE A 484 -15.34 34.51 -7.37
C ILE A 484 -14.30 35.32 -8.14
N VAL A 485 -13.09 34.78 -8.26
CA VAL A 485 -12.05 35.32 -9.13
C VAL A 485 -11.91 34.45 -10.36
N ASP A 486 -12.27 34.99 -11.51
CA ASP A 486 -12.09 34.35 -12.81
C ASP A 486 -10.70 34.67 -13.35
N ASN A 487 -9.81 33.66 -13.38
CA ASN A 487 -8.43 33.76 -13.85
C ASN A 487 -8.33 33.63 -15.38
N ASN A 488 -9.16 34.40 -16.10
CA ASN A 488 -9.23 34.40 -17.56
C ASN A 488 -9.68 33.05 -18.13
N SER A 489 -10.81 32.51 -17.66
CA SER A 489 -11.41 31.30 -18.22
C SER A 489 -11.84 31.51 -19.67
N ASN A 490 -11.75 30.45 -20.48
CA ASN A 490 -12.09 30.46 -21.91
C ASN A 490 -13.15 29.42 -22.31
N ASP A 491 -13.72 28.72 -21.34
CA ASP A 491 -14.82 27.78 -21.52
C ASP A 491 -16.17 28.40 -21.11
N SER A 492 -17.19 27.55 -20.92
CA SER A 492 -18.54 27.95 -20.49
C SER A 492 -18.62 28.60 -19.10
N THR A 493 -17.49 28.81 -18.41
CA THR A 493 -17.44 29.51 -17.13
C THR A 493 -17.90 30.96 -17.30
N ILE A 494 -17.62 31.58 -18.46
CA ILE A 494 -18.05 32.95 -18.75
C ILE A 494 -19.59 33.05 -18.76
N GLU A 495 -20.27 32.07 -19.36
CA GLU A 495 -21.73 31.97 -19.38
C GLU A 495 -22.28 31.65 -17.99
N LEU A 496 -21.65 30.73 -17.25
CA LEU A 496 -22.04 30.38 -15.88
C LEU A 496 -22.01 31.61 -14.96
N LEU A 497 -20.94 32.41 -15.03
CA LEU A 497 -20.78 33.62 -14.22
C LEU A 497 -21.87 34.67 -14.50
N LYS A 498 -22.41 34.73 -15.72
CA LYS A 498 -23.54 35.63 -16.05
C LYS A 498 -24.86 35.19 -15.44
N ALA A 499 -24.99 33.91 -15.06
CA ALA A 499 -26.19 33.34 -14.47
C ALA A 499 -26.20 33.40 -12.93
N LEU A 500 -25.19 34.02 -12.31
CA LEU A 500 -25.09 34.18 -10.87
C LEU A 500 -25.66 35.52 -10.43
N GLU A 501 -26.52 35.50 -9.42
CA GLU A 501 -27.07 36.68 -8.77
C GLU A 501 -26.48 36.83 -7.37
N ASN A 502 -26.14 38.06 -6.99
CA ASN A 502 -25.52 38.44 -5.71
C ASN A 502 -24.15 37.82 -5.39
N ALA A 503 -23.45 37.25 -6.39
CA ALA A 503 -22.03 36.91 -6.27
C ALA A 503 -21.14 38.10 -6.67
N ILE A 504 -20.03 38.29 -5.97
CA ILE A 504 -19.01 39.28 -6.34
C ILE A 504 -18.04 38.61 -7.32
N ILE A 505 -17.97 39.11 -8.55
CA ILE A 505 -17.15 38.52 -9.62
C ILE A 505 -16.00 39.46 -9.95
N ILE A 506 -14.77 38.98 -9.78
CA ILE A 506 -13.53 39.68 -10.12
C ILE A 506 -12.93 38.96 -11.34
N LYS A 507 -12.71 39.69 -12.43
CA LYS A 507 -12.14 39.12 -13.66
C LYS A 507 -10.70 39.59 -13.84
N ASN A 508 -9.79 38.65 -13.98
CA ASN A 508 -8.41 38.93 -14.35
C ASN A 508 -8.23 38.84 -15.87
N GLU A 509 -7.39 39.69 -16.43
CA GLU A 509 -7.05 39.67 -17.87
C GLU A 509 -6.15 38.48 -18.25
N GLU A 510 -5.44 37.93 -17.27
CA GLU A 510 -4.57 36.77 -17.41
C GLU A 510 -4.71 35.82 -16.22
N ASN A 511 -4.20 34.60 -16.35
CA ASN A 511 -4.19 33.65 -15.25
C ASN A 511 -3.06 34.01 -14.26
N LEU A 512 -3.41 34.73 -13.19
CA LEU A 512 -2.47 35.17 -12.14
C LEU A 512 -2.03 34.06 -11.18
N GLY A 513 -2.59 32.85 -11.31
CA GLY A 513 -2.41 31.76 -10.35
C GLY A 513 -3.36 31.84 -9.15
N PHE A 514 -3.43 30.77 -8.38
CA PHE A 514 -4.32 30.61 -7.24
C PHE A 514 -3.99 31.60 -6.11
N VAL A 515 -2.71 31.68 -5.73
CA VAL A 515 -2.25 32.51 -4.60
C VAL A 515 -2.61 33.99 -4.76
N LYS A 516 -2.30 34.57 -5.92
CA LYS A 516 -2.57 35.98 -6.21
C LYS A 516 -4.07 36.26 -6.35
N ALA A 517 -4.82 35.33 -6.95
CA ALA A 517 -6.27 35.44 -7.07
C ALA A 517 -6.95 35.43 -5.69
N VAL A 518 -6.55 34.53 -4.80
CA VAL A 518 -7.04 34.48 -3.41
C VAL A 518 -6.73 35.80 -2.67
N ASN A 519 -5.49 36.29 -2.76
CA ASN A 519 -5.10 37.55 -2.11
C ASN A 519 -5.85 38.77 -2.67
N LEU A 520 -6.25 38.74 -3.94
CA LEU A 520 -7.10 39.77 -4.55
C LEU A 520 -8.52 39.70 -4.00
N ALA A 521 -9.11 38.50 -3.94
CA ALA A 521 -10.46 38.27 -3.40
C ALA A 521 -10.57 38.69 -1.93
N ALA A 522 -9.53 38.41 -1.14
CA ALA A 522 -9.48 38.76 0.28
C ALA A 522 -9.63 40.26 0.55
N ARG A 523 -9.30 41.14 -0.41
CA ARG A 523 -9.49 42.59 -0.25
C ARG A 523 -10.96 43.01 -0.30
N GLN A 524 -11.83 42.15 -0.84
CA GLN A 524 -13.27 42.39 -0.94
C GLN A 524 -14.08 41.60 0.10
N ALA A 525 -13.44 40.68 0.82
CA ALA A 525 -14.09 39.87 1.84
C ALA A 525 -14.51 40.72 3.05
N ARG A 526 -15.82 40.74 3.32
CA ARG A 526 -16.44 41.45 4.46
C ARG A 526 -16.81 40.52 5.60
N GLY A 527 -16.81 39.22 5.33
CA GLY A 527 -17.16 38.18 6.27
C GLY A 527 -16.28 38.20 7.51
N ARG A 528 -16.86 37.83 8.66
CA ARG A 528 -16.08 37.63 9.89
C ARG A 528 -15.05 36.51 9.70
N TYR A 529 -15.45 35.45 9.00
CA TYR A 529 -14.59 34.34 8.61
C TYR A 529 -14.39 34.34 7.10
N PHE A 530 -13.25 33.78 6.71
CA PHE A 530 -12.76 33.68 5.35
C PHE A 530 -12.59 32.20 5.04
N LEU A 531 -13.32 31.71 4.03
CA LEU A 531 -13.27 30.32 3.59
C LEU A 531 -12.60 30.23 2.23
N LEU A 532 -11.49 29.50 2.16
CA LEU A 532 -10.98 28.97 0.90
C LEU A 532 -11.71 27.68 0.57
N LEU A 533 -12.30 27.63 -0.62
CA LEU A 533 -12.98 26.49 -1.17
C LEU A 533 -12.51 26.31 -2.62
N ASN A 534 -12.18 25.09 -3.01
CA ASN A 534 -11.87 24.81 -4.42
C ASN A 534 -13.16 24.75 -5.24
N ASN A 535 -13.06 25.10 -6.53
CA ASN A 535 -14.22 25.08 -7.43
C ASN A 535 -14.68 23.67 -7.81
N ASP A 536 -13.89 22.64 -7.48
CA ASP A 536 -14.20 21.21 -7.62
C ASP A 536 -14.48 20.54 -6.27
N ALA A 537 -14.92 21.31 -5.27
CA ALA A 537 -15.37 20.81 -3.97
C ALA A 537 -16.86 21.12 -3.76
N THR A 538 -17.59 20.23 -3.07
CA THR A 538 -18.98 20.45 -2.66
C THR A 538 -19.14 20.40 -1.15
N LEU A 539 -19.95 21.33 -0.62
CA LEU A 539 -20.25 21.42 0.81
C LEU A 539 -21.36 20.45 1.19
N GLU A 540 -21.18 19.72 2.29
CA GLU A 540 -22.27 18.95 2.92
C GLU A 540 -23.09 19.84 3.87
N PRO A 541 -24.32 19.42 4.24
CA PRO A 541 -25.14 20.15 5.20
C PRO A 541 -24.44 20.46 6.53
N ASP A 542 -24.70 21.66 7.04
CA ASP A 542 -24.20 22.22 8.30
C ASP A 542 -22.67 22.44 8.37
N ALA A 543 -21.95 22.27 7.26
CA ALA A 543 -20.48 22.38 7.27
C ALA A 543 -19.99 23.76 7.74
N LEU A 544 -20.68 24.84 7.39
CA LEU A 544 -20.24 26.20 7.75
C LEU A 544 -20.55 26.54 9.21
N SER A 545 -21.74 26.20 9.74
CA SER A 545 -22.02 26.43 11.16
C SER A 545 -21.10 25.60 12.06
N LYS A 546 -20.85 24.33 11.71
CA LYS A 546 -19.93 23.46 12.46
C LYS A 546 -18.51 24.03 12.45
N GLY A 547 -18.00 24.44 11.29
CA GLY A 547 -16.67 25.06 11.18
C GLY A 547 -16.56 26.37 11.96
N THR A 548 -17.56 27.25 11.87
CA THR A 548 -17.56 28.54 12.59
C THR A 548 -17.79 28.39 14.09
N ALA A 549 -18.46 27.33 14.54
CA ALA A 549 -18.65 27.02 15.96
C ALA A 549 -17.32 26.71 16.67
N VAL A 550 -16.35 26.10 15.97
CA VAL A 550 -15.02 25.81 16.53
C VAL A 550 -14.32 27.08 17.03
N PHE A 551 -14.42 28.19 16.30
CA PHE A 551 -13.84 29.48 16.73
C PHE A 551 -14.51 30.07 17.99
N LYS A 552 -15.74 29.66 18.30
CA LYS A 552 -16.48 30.09 19.49
C LYS A 552 -16.17 29.20 20.71
N THR A 553 -16.01 27.90 20.49
CA THR A 553 -15.86 26.90 21.56
C THR A 553 -14.41 26.64 21.93
N GLN A 554 -13.48 26.78 20.98
CA GLN A 554 -12.07 26.50 21.17
C GLN A 554 -11.24 27.78 21.34
N LYS A 555 -10.20 27.70 22.17
CA LYS A 555 -9.29 28.83 22.42
C LYS A 555 -8.17 28.86 21.38
N LYS A 556 -7.77 30.07 20.99
CA LYS A 556 -6.62 30.36 20.11
C LYS A 556 -6.69 29.62 18.76
N VAL A 557 -7.86 29.48 18.15
CA VAL A 557 -7.99 28.88 16.81
C VAL A 557 -7.59 29.90 15.75
N GLY A 558 -6.70 29.51 14.84
CA GLY A 558 -6.33 30.32 13.69
C GLY A 558 -6.90 29.80 12.37
N ALA A 559 -7.07 28.48 12.23
CA ALA A 559 -7.73 27.87 11.07
C ALA A 559 -8.45 26.58 11.44
N VAL A 560 -9.46 26.23 10.64
CA VAL A 560 -10.28 25.03 10.75
C VAL A 560 -10.40 24.37 9.39
N GLY A 561 -10.11 23.08 9.32
CA GLY A 561 -10.39 22.22 8.16
C GLY A 561 -11.44 21.16 8.47
N GLY A 562 -11.99 20.56 7.42
CA GLY A 562 -13.00 19.50 7.51
C GLY A 562 -12.47 18.13 7.09
N LYS A 563 -13.33 17.12 7.21
CA LYS A 563 -13.18 15.80 6.61
C LYS A 563 -13.46 15.89 5.12
N ILE A 564 -12.43 15.64 4.31
CA ILE A 564 -12.55 15.68 2.85
C ILE A 564 -12.65 14.25 2.33
N LYS A 565 -13.74 13.96 1.62
CA LYS A 565 -14.03 12.67 0.99
C LYS A 565 -13.80 12.77 -0.52
N LEU A 566 -13.33 11.68 -1.13
CA LEU A 566 -13.30 11.50 -2.58
C LEU A 566 -14.69 11.09 -3.09
N LEU A 567 -14.88 11.13 -4.41
CA LEU A 567 -16.15 10.76 -5.06
C LEU A 567 -16.56 9.30 -4.82
N ASP A 568 -15.60 8.42 -4.60
CA ASP A 568 -15.85 7.01 -4.28
C ASP A 568 -16.25 6.80 -2.79
N GLY A 569 -16.33 7.88 -2.01
CA GLY A 569 -16.64 7.86 -0.59
C GLY A 569 -15.45 7.57 0.31
N SER A 570 -14.26 7.30 -0.24
CA SER A 570 -13.05 7.13 0.56
C SER A 570 -12.53 8.47 1.10
N LEU A 571 -11.72 8.43 2.14
CA LEU A 571 -11.16 9.63 2.76
C LEU A 571 -10.03 10.19 1.89
N GLN A 572 -10.09 11.47 1.53
CA GLN A 572 -8.96 12.18 0.92
C GLN A 572 -7.97 12.63 2.01
N GLU A 573 -8.49 13.31 3.02
CA GLU A 573 -7.73 13.74 4.19
C GLU A 573 -8.65 13.99 5.39
N ALA A 574 -8.17 13.61 6.56
CA ALA A 574 -8.71 14.03 7.85
C ALA A 574 -7.82 15.12 8.48
N GLY A 575 -7.41 16.11 7.69
CA GLY A 575 -6.29 17.01 8.04
C GLY A 575 -4.93 16.39 7.69
N SER A 576 -3.89 17.21 7.73
CA SER A 576 -2.64 16.87 7.04
C SER A 576 -1.40 17.06 7.91
N ILE A 577 -0.40 16.24 7.64
CA ILE A 577 0.87 16.12 8.36
C ILE A 577 1.98 16.81 7.55
N ILE A 578 2.86 17.54 8.22
CA ILE A 578 4.09 18.10 7.63
C ILE A 578 5.28 17.36 8.24
N TRP A 579 6.07 16.69 7.40
CA TRP A 579 7.24 15.93 7.84
C TRP A 579 8.48 16.82 7.97
N ASP A 580 9.55 16.30 8.61
CA ASP A 580 10.80 17.04 8.84
C ASP A 580 11.56 17.43 7.56
N ASP A 581 11.32 16.73 6.45
CA ASP A 581 11.82 17.06 5.11
C ASP A 581 10.92 18.03 4.33
N GLY A 582 9.85 18.52 4.97
CA GLY A 582 8.84 19.41 4.41
C GLY A 582 7.85 18.75 3.47
N THR A 583 7.94 17.43 3.22
CA THR A 583 6.88 16.72 2.51
C THR A 583 5.58 16.77 3.31
N CYS A 584 4.45 16.70 2.62
CA CYS A 584 3.14 16.77 3.23
C CYS A 584 2.32 15.52 2.92
N THR A 585 1.48 15.09 3.87
CA THR A 585 0.64 13.89 3.70
C THR A 585 -0.74 14.13 4.29
N GLY A 586 -1.79 13.91 3.49
CA GLY A 586 -3.17 13.88 3.97
C GLY A 586 -3.38 12.64 4.84
N TYR A 587 -3.71 12.82 6.11
CA TYR A 587 -3.86 11.70 7.04
C TYR A 587 -5.13 10.90 6.72
N GLY A 588 -5.00 9.58 6.64
CA GLY A 588 -6.09 8.66 6.36
C GLY A 588 -6.47 8.52 4.89
N ARG A 589 -5.66 9.03 3.95
CA ARG A 589 -5.96 8.98 2.52
C ARG A 589 -6.26 7.54 2.04
N ASN A 590 -7.31 7.39 1.23
CA ASN A 590 -7.89 6.13 0.75
C ASN A 590 -8.47 5.22 1.84
N GLY A 591 -8.53 5.68 3.10
CA GLY A 591 -9.14 4.95 4.21
C GLY A 591 -10.66 5.10 4.26
N ASN A 592 -11.30 4.32 5.12
CA ASN A 592 -12.72 4.44 5.40
C ASN A 592 -12.97 5.67 6.31
N PRO A 593 -13.72 6.70 5.87
CA PRO A 593 -13.96 7.92 6.64
C PRO A 593 -14.77 7.71 7.94
N ASP A 594 -15.41 6.56 8.12
CA ASP A 594 -16.24 6.22 9.28
C ASP A 594 -15.44 5.58 10.42
N LEU A 595 -14.15 5.31 10.22
CA LEU A 595 -13.31 4.76 11.28
C LEU A 595 -13.18 5.74 12.46
N PRO A 596 -13.23 5.26 13.72
CA PRO A 596 -13.22 6.13 14.91
C PRO A 596 -12.04 7.12 14.96
N GLU A 597 -10.88 6.73 14.42
CA GLU A 597 -9.67 7.56 14.37
C GLU A 597 -9.77 8.82 13.49
N PHE A 598 -10.75 8.87 12.59
CA PHE A 598 -11.04 10.06 11.77
C PHE A 598 -12.26 10.83 12.27
N ASN A 599 -12.90 10.39 13.36
CA ASN A 599 -14.18 10.91 13.84
C ASN A 599 -14.05 11.68 15.17
N PHE A 600 -12.89 12.30 15.41
CA PHE A 600 -12.72 13.23 16.53
C PHE A 600 -11.93 14.47 16.12
N MET A 601 -12.27 15.59 16.77
CA MET A 601 -11.62 16.89 16.56
C MET A 601 -10.20 16.87 17.14
N ARG A 602 -9.22 17.43 16.40
CA ARG A 602 -7.82 17.49 16.87
C ARG A 602 -7.02 18.61 16.21
N ASP A 603 -5.87 18.90 16.83
CA ASP A 603 -4.88 19.82 16.25
C ASP A 603 -4.07 19.10 15.18
N VAL A 604 -3.96 19.72 14.01
CA VAL A 604 -3.21 19.20 12.85
C VAL A 604 -2.18 20.23 12.37
N ASP A 605 -1.28 19.82 11.47
CA ASP A 605 -0.23 20.73 10.99
C ASP A 605 -0.78 21.77 10.03
N TYR A 606 -1.62 21.33 9.09
CA TYR A 606 -2.35 22.18 8.18
C TYR A 606 -3.61 21.49 7.66
N CYS A 607 -4.47 22.27 7.00
CA CYS A 607 -5.62 21.78 6.24
C CYS A 607 -5.51 22.32 4.81
N SER A 608 -5.98 21.57 3.81
CA SER A 608 -5.87 21.98 2.40
C SER A 608 -6.85 23.09 2.01
N GLY A 609 -6.56 23.78 0.90
CA GLY A 609 -7.44 24.79 0.31
C GLY A 609 -8.77 24.26 -0.23
N ALA A 610 -8.93 22.93 -0.33
CA ALA A 610 -10.22 22.32 -0.64
C ALA A 610 -11.29 22.66 0.40
N PHE A 611 -10.89 22.86 1.68
CA PHE A 611 -11.69 23.58 2.67
C PHE A 611 -10.78 24.09 3.78
N LEU A 612 -10.54 25.41 3.81
CA LEU A 612 -9.77 26.07 4.86
C LEU A 612 -10.51 27.31 5.36
N LEU A 613 -11.07 27.22 6.56
CA LEU A 613 -11.76 28.33 7.23
C LEU A 613 -10.81 29.03 8.20
N THR A 614 -10.67 30.35 8.08
CA THR A 614 -9.87 31.18 9.00
C THR A 614 -10.64 32.46 9.36
N SER A 615 -10.22 33.21 10.38
CA SER A 615 -10.80 34.53 10.60
C SER A 615 -10.24 35.53 9.60
N ASN A 616 -11.10 36.45 9.11
CA ASN A 616 -10.65 37.47 8.16
C ASN A 616 -9.54 38.34 8.76
N GLU A 617 -9.64 38.64 10.06
CA GLU A 617 -8.59 39.31 10.83
C GLU A 617 -7.26 38.54 10.82
N MET A 618 -7.27 37.21 10.99
CA MET A 618 -6.05 36.39 10.97
C MET A 618 -5.40 36.41 9.58
N PHE A 619 -6.21 36.25 8.53
CA PHE A 619 -5.74 36.27 7.15
C PHE A 619 -5.03 37.59 6.82
N HIS A 620 -5.65 38.74 7.15
CA HIS A 620 -5.05 40.05 6.96
C HIS A 620 -3.82 40.30 7.85
N LYS A 621 -3.86 39.91 9.13
CA LYS A 621 -2.69 40.02 10.03
C LYS A 621 -1.48 39.24 9.52
N LEU A 622 -1.71 38.21 8.73
CA LEU A 622 -0.67 37.38 8.12
C LEU A 622 -0.24 37.88 6.74
N ASN A 623 -0.84 38.97 6.23
CA ASN A 623 -0.66 39.46 4.86
C ASN A 623 -1.06 38.42 3.81
N GLY A 624 -2.09 37.63 4.09
CA GLY A 624 -2.64 36.62 3.18
C GLY A 624 -1.72 35.42 2.91
N LEU A 625 -1.92 34.78 1.77
CA LEU A 625 -1.08 33.69 1.28
C LEU A 625 0.25 34.26 0.77
N ASP A 626 1.36 33.56 1.00
CA ASP A 626 2.67 34.06 0.54
C ASP A 626 2.82 33.88 -0.98
N GLU A 627 2.94 35.00 -1.68
CA GLU A 627 3.09 35.05 -3.13
C GLU A 627 4.36 34.35 -3.66
N ASN A 628 5.34 34.04 -2.80
CA ASN A 628 6.47 33.19 -3.17
C ASN A 628 6.06 31.79 -3.61
N PHE A 629 4.89 31.31 -3.16
CA PHE A 629 4.30 30.03 -3.57
C PHE A 629 3.34 30.15 -4.77
N SER A 630 3.35 31.30 -5.47
CA SER A 630 2.59 31.48 -6.71
C SER A 630 3.22 30.66 -7.86
N PRO A 631 2.42 29.98 -8.72
CA PRO A 631 0.96 30.08 -8.83
C PRO A 631 0.14 29.16 -7.92
N ALA A 632 0.72 28.10 -7.34
CA ALA A 632 0.05 27.14 -6.45
C ALA A 632 1.04 26.21 -5.73
N TYR A 633 0.55 25.43 -4.77
CA TYR A 633 1.22 24.47 -3.90
C TYR A 633 2.10 25.10 -2.79
N TYR A 634 1.91 24.62 -1.55
CA TYR A 634 2.51 25.05 -0.27
C TYR A 634 2.02 26.39 0.31
N GLU A 635 1.09 27.07 -0.35
CA GLU A 635 0.48 28.32 0.07
C GLU A 635 -0.33 28.19 1.37
N GLU A 636 -1.19 27.17 1.49
CA GLU A 636 -1.96 26.91 2.71
C GLU A 636 -1.10 26.26 3.79
N THR A 637 -0.14 25.41 3.38
CA THR A 637 0.85 24.79 4.28
C THR A 637 1.67 25.88 4.99
N ASP A 638 2.23 26.84 4.24
CA ASP A 638 2.92 28.01 4.79
C ASP A 638 2.01 28.85 5.68
N PHE A 639 0.79 29.15 5.21
CA PHE A 639 -0.16 29.95 5.97
C PHE A 639 -0.47 29.32 7.34
N CYS A 640 -0.74 28.02 7.39
CA CYS A 640 -0.99 27.27 8.62
C CYS A 640 0.24 27.26 9.54
N VAL A 641 1.46 27.10 9.01
CA VAL A 641 2.66 27.18 9.85
C VAL A 641 2.88 28.60 10.39
N ARG A 642 2.56 29.65 9.62
CA ARG A 642 2.61 31.04 10.12
C ARG A 642 1.56 31.31 11.21
N ILE A 643 0.37 30.71 11.12
CA ILE A 643 -0.62 30.70 12.20
C ILE A 643 -0.02 30.07 13.46
N LYS A 644 0.53 28.86 13.34
CA LYS A 644 1.13 28.11 14.47
C LYS A 644 2.29 28.88 15.13
N LYS A 645 3.15 29.52 14.32
CA LYS A 645 4.25 30.38 14.82
C LYS A 645 3.77 31.56 15.68
N ARG A 646 2.51 31.98 15.57
CA ARG A 646 1.90 33.02 16.42
C ARG A 646 1.17 32.45 17.65
N GLY A 647 1.30 31.15 17.91
CA GLY A 647 0.69 30.48 19.06
C GLY A 647 -0.79 30.17 18.90
N PHE A 648 -1.30 30.19 17.65
CA PHE A 648 -2.65 29.76 17.30
C PHE A 648 -2.65 28.31 16.83
N ARG A 649 -3.80 27.65 16.94
CA ARG A 649 -4.03 26.24 16.60
C ARG A 649 -4.66 26.13 15.22
N VAL A 650 -4.35 25.05 14.53
CA VAL A 650 -5.03 24.61 13.31
C VAL A 650 -5.78 23.34 13.65
N ILE A 651 -7.10 23.37 13.48
CA ILE A 651 -7.99 22.31 13.98
C ILE A 651 -8.64 21.58 12.82
N TYR A 652 -8.63 20.26 12.88
CA TYR A 652 -9.47 19.39 12.08
C TYR A 652 -10.79 19.13 12.81
N GLU A 653 -11.92 19.41 12.18
CA GLU A 653 -13.27 19.13 12.69
C GLU A 653 -13.97 18.08 11.80
N PRO A 654 -14.15 16.83 12.27
CA PRO A 654 -14.68 15.74 11.45
C PRO A 654 -16.14 15.91 11.02
N ASN A 655 -16.92 16.72 11.76
CA ASN A 655 -18.32 16.97 11.43
C ASN A 655 -18.50 17.95 10.26
N VAL A 656 -17.46 18.71 9.93
CA VAL A 656 -17.39 19.50 8.69
C VAL A 656 -17.01 18.52 7.58
N GLN A 657 -17.95 18.21 6.69
CA GLN A 657 -17.72 17.24 5.62
C GLN A 657 -17.75 17.90 4.24
N ILE A 658 -16.84 17.48 3.38
CA ILE A 658 -16.62 18.03 2.04
C ILE A 658 -16.42 16.87 1.08
N ILE A 659 -16.98 16.94 -0.13
CA ILE A 659 -16.66 16.01 -1.21
C ILE A 659 -15.78 16.76 -2.20
N HIS A 660 -14.66 16.18 -2.61
CA HIS A 660 -13.70 16.80 -3.52
C HIS A 660 -13.45 15.90 -4.72
N TYR A 661 -13.58 16.47 -5.93
CA TYR A 661 -13.49 15.74 -7.19
C TYR A 661 -12.02 15.45 -7.58
N GLU A 662 -11.08 16.24 -7.04
CA GLU A 662 -9.63 16.16 -7.28
C GLU A 662 -9.35 16.06 -8.78
N PHE A 663 -9.69 17.11 -9.52
CA PHE A 663 -9.41 17.16 -10.95
C PHE A 663 -7.90 17.37 -11.14
N ALA A 664 -7.17 16.26 -11.31
CA ALA A 664 -5.81 16.30 -11.81
C ALA A 664 -5.88 16.79 -13.25
N SER A 665 -5.78 18.11 -13.45
CA SER A 665 -5.71 18.75 -14.77
C SER A 665 -4.92 17.87 -15.74
N THR A 666 -5.64 17.30 -16.70
CA THR A 666 -5.23 16.17 -17.56
C THR A 666 -3.99 16.47 -18.42
N GLY A 667 -3.49 17.72 -18.41
CA GLY A 667 -2.24 18.14 -19.07
C GLY A 667 -1.07 18.52 -18.13
N GLY A 668 -1.14 18.24 -16.82
CA GLY A 668 -0.30 18.93 -15.82
C GLY A 668 0.54 18.10 -14.85
N LEU A 669 0.37 16.78 -14.75
CA LEU A 669 0.93 16.00 -13.62
C LEU A 669 2.45 16.19 -13.40
N GLN A 670 3.23 16.28 -14.49
CA GLN A 670 4.67 16.56 -14.39
C GLN A 670 4.98 18.00 -13.97
N LYS A 671 4.27 19.00 -14.53
CA LYS A 671 4.44 20.42 -14.17
C LYS A 671 4.05 20.67 -12.71
N ALA A 672 2.97 20.06 -12.25
CA ALA A 672 2.52 20.10 -10.86
C ALA A 672 3.56 19.50 -9.91
N LYS A 673 4.09 18.30 -10.22
CA LYS A 673 5.16 17.66 -9.42
C LYS A 673 6.43 18.52 -9.34
N LEU A 674 6.85 19.12 -10.46
CA LEU A 674 8.02 20.01 -10.48
C LEU A 674 7.79 21.28 -9.65
N LEU A 675 6.59 21.86 -9.72
CA LEU A 675 6.23 23.04 -8.93
C LEU A 675 6.18 22.72 -7.43
N GLN A 676 5.56 21.61 -7.04
CA GLN A 676 5.56 21.13 -5.66
C GLN A 676 6.98 20.89 -5.14
N ALA A 677 7.86 20.25 -5.92
CA ALA A 677 9.24 20.01 -5.52
C ALA A 677 10.07 21.30 -5.37
N LYS A 678 9.78 22.32 -6.20
CA LYS A 678 10.38 23.66 -6.06
C LYS A 678 9.91 24.31 -4.77
N HIS A 679 8.60 24.43 -4.57
CA HIS A 679 8.00 25.09 -3.41
C HIS A 679 8.29 24.37 -2.10
N GLN A 680 8.46 23.04 -2.11
CA GLN A 680 8.96 22.30 -0.96
C GLN A 680 10.32 22.85 -0.48
N LYS A 681 11.26 23.11 -1.39
CA LYS A 681 12.58 23.65 -1.03
C LYS A 681 12.47 25.05 -0.44
N ASP A 682 11.63 25.90 -1.02
CA ASP A 682 11.38 27.26 -0.55
C ASP A 682 10.73 27.25 0.85
N PHE A 683 9.74 26.37 1.04
CA PHE A 683 9.10 26.11 2.32
C PHE A 683 10.09 25.60 3.38
N CYS A 684 10.93 24.62 3.04
CA CYS A 684 11.95 24.10 3.95
C CYS A 684 12.94 25.17 4.39
N SER A 685 13.38 26.01 3.45
CA SER A 685 14.28 27.12 3.73
C SER A 685 13.63 28.15 4.66
N LYS A 686 12.36 28.47 4.43
CA LYS A 686 11.59 29.45 5.23
C LYS A 686 11.20 28.93 6.62
N HIS A 687 10.97 27.62 6.77
CA HIS A 687 10.42 27.01 7.99
C HIS A 687 11.36 26.03 8.69
N ILE A 688 12.68 26.11 8.47
CA ILE A 688 13.66 25.17 9.04
C ILE A 688 13.55 24.95 10.56
N ALA A 689 13.25 26.00 11.35
CA ALA A 689 13.09 25.88 12.79
C ALA A 689 11.81 25.10 13.18
N TYR A 690 10.74 25.24 12.39
CA TYR A 690 9.51 24.46 12.57
C TYR A 690 9.69 23.01 12.13
N LEU A 691 10.40 22.77 11.03
CA LEU A 691 10.65 21.41 10.53
C LEU A 691 11.47 20.56 11.49
N LYS A 692 12.39 21.17 12.26
CA LYS A 692 13.13 20.48 13.33
C LYS A 692 12.25 19.92 14.45
N THR A 693 11.02 20.41 14.60
CA THR A 693 10.07 19.88 15.60
C THR A 693 9.15 18.80 15.04
N GLN A 694 9.23 18.52 13.73
CA GLN A 694 8.38 17.54 13.06
C GLN A 694 8.99 16.14 13.12
N TYR A 695 8.13 15.15 12.91
CA TYR A 695 8.54 13.76 12.81
C TYR A 695 9.17 13.46 11.45
N ARG A 696 10.05 12.45 11.42
CA ARG A 696 10.53 11.86 10.16
C ARG A 696 9.40 11.18 9.42
N ASN A 697 9.40 11.28 8.09
CA ASN A 697 8.45 10.61 7.21
C ASN A 697 8.70 9.09 7.18
N ILE A 698 8.18 8.38 8.19
CA ILE A 698 8.26 6.92 8.36
C ILE A 698 6.92 6.46 8.92
N SER A 699 6.37 5.35 8.41
CA SER A 699 5.00 4.90 8.73
C SER A 699 4.70 4.79 10.23
N ARG A 700 5.66 4.35 11.05
CA ARG A 700 5.49 4.24 12.52
C ARG A 700 5.23 5.58 13.23
N ASN A 701 5.60 6.70 12.60
CA ASN A 701 5.43 8.02 13.19
C ASN A 701 4.05 8.62 12.89
N ILE A 702 3.25 8.03 11.99
CA ILE A 702 1.96 8.57 11.55
C ILE A 702 1.02 8.80 12.75
N ASP A 703 0.92 7.84 13.67
CA ASP A 703 0.02 7.93 14.83
C ASP A 703 0.38 9.06 15.80
N HIS A 704 1.65 9.45 15.83
CA HIS A 704 2.14 10.58 16.60
C HIS A 704 2.03 11.89 15.81
N ALA A 705 2.42 11.88 14.54
CA ALA A 705 2.46 13.04 13.67
C ALA A 705 1.07 13.54 13.24
N ARG A 706 0.02 12.69 13.34
CA ARG A 706 -1.38 13.11 13.13
C ARG A 706 -1.88 14.13 14.16
N PHE A 707 -1.14 14.32 15.26
CA PHE A 707 -1.36 15.37 16.25
C PHE A 707 -0.27 16.43 16.13
N ALA A 708 -0.67 17.68 15.93
CA ALA A 708 0.27 18.81 15.93
C ALA A 708 0.78 19.19 17.33
N THR A 709 0.18 18.65 18.40
CA THR A 709 0.54 18.92 19.79
C THR A 709 1.52 17.86 20.30
N GLN A 710 2.48 18.29 21.12
CA GLN A 710 3.42 17.39 21.81
C GLN A 710 2.97 17.09 23.25
N TYR A 711 1.66 17.09 23.49
CA TYR A 711 1.11 16.79 24.79
C TYR A 711 1.29 15.31 25.14
N PRO A 712 1.53 14.96 26.42
CA PRO A 712 1.61 13.56 26.82
C PRO A 712 0.25 12.87 26.61
N ASN A 713 0.29 11.61 26.21
CA ASN A 713 -0.90 10.80 25.98
C ASN A 713 -1.34 10.10 27.28
N VAL A 714 -2.63 10.16 27.58
CA VAL A 714 -3.26 9.45 28.70
C VAL A 714 -4.34 8.55 28.12
N LEU A 715 -4.17 7.24 28.29
CA LEU A 715 -5.17 6.23 27.94
C LEU A 715 -6.04 5.93 29.16
N ILE A 716 -7.34 6.08 29.00
CA ILE A 716 -8.35 5.70 29.99
C ILE A 716 -9.13 4.53 29.41
N ILE A 717 -9.10 3.42 30.13
CA ILE A 717 -9.81 2.20 29.77
C ILE A 717 -10.92 2.00 30.79
N ASP A 718 -12.14 1.87 30.31
CA ASP A 718 -13.31 1.60 31.15
C ASP A 718 -14.23 0.58 30.47
N ASP A 719 -15.23 0.05 31.18
CA ASP A 719 -16.13 -0.94 30.60
C ASP A 719 -16.98 -0.36 29.46
N ARG A 720 -17.47 0.87 29.57
CA ARG A 720 -18.31 1.56 28.58
C ARG A 720 -18.16 3.08 28.67
N VAL A 721 -18.67 3.82 27.68
CA VAL A 721 -18.71 5.29 27.73
C VAL A 721 -19.51 5.76 28.96
N PRO A 722 -18.94 6.60 29.85
CA PRO A 722 -19.58 6.97 31.11
C PRO A 722 -20.73 7.95 30.89
N HIS A 723 -21.95 7.43 30.87
CA HIS A 723 -23.18 8.22 30.84
C HIS A 723 -23.76 8.35 32.26
N PRO A 724 -24.16 9.56 32.71
CA PRO A 724 -24.69 9.77 34.07
C PRO A 724 -25.84 8.84 34.45
N ASP A 725 -26.70 8.50 33.49
CA ASP A 725 -27.87 7.63 33.69
C ASP A 725 -27.53 6.16 34.00
N LEU A 726 -26.28 5.73 33.80
CA LEU A 726 -25.85 4.34 34.00
C LEU A 726 -25.52 4.01 35.46
N GLY A 727 -25.51 5.01 36.36
CA GLY A 727 -25.33 4.81 37.80
C GLY A 727 -24.23 5.67 38.41
N ALA A 728 -24.16 5.68 39.75
CA ALA A 728 -23.40 6.66 40.52
C ALA A 728 -21.88 6.73 40.26
N GLY A 729 -21.27 5.68 39.68
CA GLY A 729 -19.85 5.69 39.31
C GLY A 729 -19.53 6.48 38.03
N TYR A 730 -20.46 6.52 37.09
CA TYR A 730 -20.25 7.12 35.77
C TYR A 730 -20.19 8.65 35.80
N PRO A 731 -21.03 9.39 36.54
CA PRO A 731 -20.88 10.85 36.68
C PRO A 731 -19.47 11.26 37.12
N ARG A 732 -18.88 10.53 38.07
CA ARG A 732 -17.50 10.79 38.51
C ARG A 732 -16.48 10.52 37.39
N CYS A 733 -16.64 9.45 36.63
CA CYS A 733 -15.76 9.15 35.49
C CYS A 733 -15.89 10.23 34.40
N THR A 734 -17.11 10.68 34.10
CA THR A 734 -17.39 11.81 33.21
C THR A 734 -16.68 13.08 33.69
N ASP A 735 -16.79 13.44 34.98
CA ASP A 735 -16.13 14.61 35.54
C ASP A 735 -14.60 14.52 35.42
N ILE A 736 -14.01 13.34 35.68
CA ILE A 736 -12.57 13.11 35.50
C ILE A 736 -12.16 13.31 34.04
N LEU A 737 -12.89 12.72 33.08
CA LEU A 737 -12.62 12.88 31.65
C LEU A 737 -12.70 14.34 31.22
N VAL A 738 -13.73 15.05 31.70
CA VAL A 738 -13.91 16.48 31.41
C VAL A 738 -12.76 17.31 31.96
N GLU A 739 -12.32 17.07 33.20
CA GLU A 739 -11.18 17.80 33.77
C GLU A 739 -9.86 17.48 33.06
N LEU A 740 -9.63 16.21 32.71
CA LEU A 740 -8.45 15.80 31.94
C LEU A 740 -8.44 16.42 30.55
N SER A 741 -9.60 16.54 29.88
CA SER A 741 -9.73 17.17 28.56
C SER A 741 -9.37 18.67 28.55
N LYS A 742 -9.41 19.34 29.72
CA LYS A 742 -9.04 20.75 29.88
C LYS A 742 -7.53 20.93 30.07
N MET A 743 -6.80 19.87 30.37
CA MET A 743 -5.35 19.89 30.60
C MET A 743 -4.60 19.79 29.26
N PRO A 744 -3.32 20.22 29.21
CA PRO A 744 -2.46 20.05 28.03
C PRO A 744 -1.99 18.59 27.90
N ILE A 745 -2.92 17.65 27.78
CA ILE A 745 -2.72 16.20 27.64
C ILE A 745 -3.64 15.68 26.54
N ASN A 746 -3.22 14.64 25.82
CA ASN A 746 -4.05 13.96 24.84
C ASN A 746 -4.77 12.80 25.54
N VAL A 747 -6.07 12.93 25.80
CA VAL A 747 -6.87 11.88 26.44
C VAL A 747 -7.47 10.97 25.38
N THR A 748 -7.17 9.67 25.46
CA THR A 748 -7.85 8.64 24.67
C THR A 748 -8.70 7.80 25.62
N PHE A 749 -10.01 7.75 25.36
CA PHE A 749 -10.93 6.88 26.08
C PHE A 749 -11.21 5.62 25.26
N TYR A 750 -11.04 4.45 25.87
CA TYR A 750 -11.24 3.16 25.22
C TYR A 750 -12.27 2.33 26.02
N PRO A 751 -13.53 2.25 25.56
CA PRO A 751 -14.52 1.36 26.16
C PRO A 751 -14.23 -0.10 25.82
N LEU A 752 -14.43 -1.01 26.77
CA LEU A 752 -14.24 -2.45 26.59
C LEU A 752 -15.50 -3.19 26.10
N LEU A 753 -16.68 -2.56 26.13
CA LEU A 753 -18.00 -3.09 25.78
C LEU A 753 -18.69 -2.29 24.68
#